data_AF-A0A8J4VYA9-F1
#
_entry.id   AF-A0A8J4VYA9-F1
#
_cell.length_a   1.000
_cell.length_b   1.000
_cell.length_c   1.000
_cell.angle_alpha   90.00
_cell.angle_beta   90.00
_cell.angle_gamma   90.00
#
_symmetry.space_group_name_H-M   'P 1'
#
loop_
_entity.id
_entity.type
_entity.pdbx_description
1 polymer ?
#
loop_
_entity_poly.entity_id
_entity_poly.type
_entity_poly.pdbx_seq_one_letter_code
_entity_poly.pdbx_strand_id
1 'polypeptide(L)'
;MSVFWLVDSHPDAPVAAKKKTESQIHMDYSSEESDISESEINDHIEKPYEELRAGKYKVKGLNGNLRCPFCAGKKKQDYKYKELLQHASGAGKGSAKKSAKQKANHLALSKYLETDLASEADQTQRPILPQPVAPPPKLDDLYVWPWMGILVNIVCSNKDILLGTEHLSTRFRKFEPVEVVVFSDEKDQIGQAIVKFTNDWKGFMNCSEFEKFFETEHCGKKEWYAQKIHGRKCYGWCARADDYEAQGAIGDFLRRKGQLKTVSDIDREAAQNRNNVVAKLANKINITNENLNEIEYKYNEKTMTLSRMLEEKDRLNYAYEEEIMRLQRLDRGKVHRILDEQEKLKLQLENKNNRLESRSKELNKRETLTERERQKLDEEKKKHGVRNNSLQMASWEQKRADKNVTRLVEEQKREKEAALNKILQLEEELAAKQKLEMEIEEIKGKLQVMKHHKDYDDAAVQKKMKEMNDELQEKVEDLNDLESTNKVLIVKDRQSNDDLQETRKELIAGLTDMLTARTNIGIKRMGEIDQKAFQDACNERFHIEEANLQASMLCSLWQENLKDPGWYPFKIVHINGNTQEIVNEEDEKLRNLIEELGDQVYAAVVTALKEMNEYNPSGRYVVSELWNLKEERKATLKEVISYMMKNIKALKHKRP
;
A
#
# COMPACT_ATOMS: atom_id res chain seq x y z
N MET A 1 -2.88 31.59 -8.11
CA MET A 1 -1.77 32.29 -8.80
C MET A 1 -2.06 32.31 -10.30
N SER A 2 -1.26 33.02 -11.10
CA SER A 2 -1.47 33.36 -12.53
C SER A 2 -2.05 32.22 -13.39
N VAL A 3 -3.05 32.41 -14.28
CA VAL A 3 -3.30 33.41 -15.35
C VAL A 3 -2.45 33.16 -16.61
N PHE A 4 -3.13 32.95 -17.75
CA PHE A 4 -2.89 33.34 -19.18
C PHE A 4 -3.94 32.51 -20.01
N TRP A 5 -4.91 33.05 -20.78
CA TRP A 5 -4.85 33.82 -22.06
C TRP A 5 -4.33 32.98 -23.25
N LEU A 6 -4.85 32.98 -24.49
CA LEU A 6 -5.95 33.63 -25.28
C LEU A 6 -6.11 32.78 -26.61
N VAL A 7 -7.12 32.81 -27.50
CA VAL A 7 -8.49 33.39 -27.68
C VAL A 7 -9.23 32.64 -28.83
N ASP A 8 -10.51 32.95 -29.14
CA ASP A 8 -11.31 32.41 -30.26
C ASP A 8 -10.78 32.70 -31.69
N SER A 9 -11.20 31.89 -32.69
CA SER A 9 -11.40 32.34 -34.09
C SER A 9 -12.31 31.43 -34.94
N HIS A 10 -13.26 32.06 -35.61
CA HIS A 10 -13.93 31.66 -36.86
C HIS A 10 -13.63 32.76 -37.91
N PRO A 11 -13.95 32.60 -39.22
CA PRO A 11 -14.30 31.41 -39.99
C PRO A 11 -13.31 31.20 -41.16
N ASP A 12 -13.61 30.35 -42.15
CA ASP A 12 -13.73 30.81 -43.55
C ASP A 12 -14.21 29.73 -44.54
N ALA A 13 -14.75 30.16 -45.68
CA ALA A 13 -15.06 29.31 -46.83
C ALA A 13 -14.92 30.09 -48.15
N PRO A 14 -14.39 29.47 -49.23
CA PRO A 14 -14.61 29.97 -50.58
C PRO A 14 -15.38 28.98 -51.48
N VAL A 15 -15.97 29.51 -52.55
CA VAL A 15 -16.89 28.82 -53.48
C VAL A 15 -16.33 28.86 -54.92
N ALA A 16 -16.82 27.94 -55.77
CA ALA A 16 -16.59 27.81 -57.22
C ALA A 16 -15.32 27.00 -57.62
N ALA A 17 -15.26 26.38 -58.81
CA ALA A 17 -16.16 26.47 -59.97
C ALA A 17 -16.48 25.11 -60.63
N LYS A 18 -17.52 25.08 -61.47
CA LYS A 18 -17.99 23.88 -62.20
C LYS A 18 -17.04 23.47 -63.33
N LYS A 19 -16.84 22.16 -63.51
CA LYS A 19 -16.74 21.52 -64.84
C LYS A 19 -17.62 20.27 -64.87
N LYS A 20 -18.30 20.04 -66.00
CA LYS A 20 -19.03 18.80 -66.29
C LYS A 20 -18.09 17.72 -66.80
N THR A 21 -18.31 16.49 -66.35
CA THR A 21 -18.12 15.29 -67.18
C THR A 21 -19.19 14.28 -66.76
N GLU A 22 -19.68 13.49 -67.71
CA GLU A 22 -20.86 12.64 -67.51
C GLU A 22 -20.46 11.27 -66.96
N SER A 23 -21.16 10.80 -65.93
CA SER A 23 -21.27 9.36 -65.64
C SER A 23 -22.69 9.02 -65.19
N GLN A 24 -23.27 8.12 -65.96
CA GLN A 24 -24.67 7.73 -66.02
C GLN A 24 -25.14 7.05 -64.72
N ILE A 25 -26.06 7.72 -64.01
CA ILE A 25 -27.00 7.22 -62.99
C ILE A 25 -26.70 5.80 -62.47
N HIS A 26 -25.90 5.70 -61.40
CA HIS A 26 -25.99 4.57 -60.48
C HIS A 26 -27.26 4.76 -59.65
N MET A 27 -28.31 3.97 -59.93
CA MET A 27 -29.53 4.01 -59.14
C MET A 27 -29.41 3.00 -58.01
N ASP A 28 -29.24 3.49 -56.78
CA ASP A 28 -28.96 2.63 -55.64
C ASP A 28 -30.14 1.71 -55.32
N TYR A 29 -29.89 0.40 -55.32
CA TYR A 29 -30.65 -0.51 -54.48
C TYR A 29 -29.95 -0.59 -53.12
N SER A 30 -30.14 0.45 -52.30
CA SER A 30 -29.68 0.44 -50.92
C SER A 30 -30.43 -0.66 -50.16
N SER A 31 -29.69 -1.65 -49.68
CA SER A 31 -30.17 -2.71 -48.80
C SER A 31 -29.08 -2.93 -47.76
N GLU A 32 -29.39 -2.61 -46.51
CA GLU A 32 -28.51 -2.83 -45.36
C GLU A 32 -28.27 -4.33 -45.20
N GLU A 33 -27.08 -4.81 -45.55
CA GLU A 33 -26.72 -6.23 -45.52
C GLU A 33 -25.24 -6.34 -45.10
N SER A 34 -24.98 -7.01 -43.98
CA SER A 34 -23.66 -7.09 -43.35
C SER A 34 -22.61 -7.83 -44.20
N ASP A 35 -21.32 -7.57 -43.92
CA ASP A 35 -20.20 -8.38 -44.43
C ASP A 35 -20.24 -9.79 -43.81
N ILE A 36 -20.96 -10.70 -44.47
CA ILE A 36 -21.04 -12.11 -44.12
C ILE A 36 -19.64 -12.72 -44.10
N SER A 37 -19.25 -13.31 -42.97
CA SER A 37 -17.96 -13.99 -42.78
C SER A 37 -17.86 -15.27 -43.62
N GLU A 38 -16.64 -15.71 -43.95
CA GLU A 38 -16.46 -17.02 -44.59
C GLU A 38 -16.90 -18.20 -43.69
N SER A 39 -16.99 -17.98 -42.38
CA SER A 39 -17.53 -18.97 -41.42
C SER A 39 -19.05 -19.16 -41.51
N GLU A 40 -19.79 -18.16 -41.99
CA GLU A 40 -21.27 -18.11 -41.97
C GLU A 40 -21.89 -18.51 -43.32
N ILE A 41 -21.05 -18.83 -44.32
CA ILE A 41 -21.48 -19.13 -45.70
C ILE A 41 -22.56 -20.21 -45.78
N ASN A 42 -22.53 -21.21 -44.89
CA ASN A 42 -23.50 -22.31 -44.86
C ASN A 42 -24.88 -21.86 -44.35
N ASP A 43 -24.93 -21.01 -43.34
CA ASP A 43 -26.19 -20.56 -42.71
C ASP A 43 -27.00 -19.67 -43.66
N HIS A 44 -26.31 -19.00 -44.59
CA HIS A 44 -26.91 -18.20 -45.66
C HIS A 44 -27.27 -19.01 -46.94
N ILE A 45 -27.22 -20.35 -46.92
CA ILE A 45 -27.64 -21.20 -48.06
C ILE A 45 -29.16 -21.27 -48.20
N GLU A 46 -29.92 -21.31 -47.10
CA GLU A 46 -31.34 -21.67 -47.15
C GLU A 46 -32.20 -20.64 -47.87
N LYS A 47 -32.01 -19.34 -47.62
CA LYS A 47 -32.81 -18.27 -48.26
C LYS A 47 -32.66 -18.26 -49.80
N PRO A 48 -31.45 -18.31 -50.39
CA PRO A 48 -31.29 -18.52 -51.84
C PRO A 48 -31.82 -19.86 -52.37
N TYR A 49 -31.81 -20.92 -51.55
CA TYR A 49 -32.32 -22.25 -51.89
C TYR A 49 -33.86 -22.30 -51.95
N GLU A 50 -34.54 -21.66 -51.00
CA GLU A 50 -35.99 -21.45 -51.05
C GLU A 50 -36.39 -20.58 -52.24
N GLU A 51 -35.63 -19.53 -52.57
CA GLU A 51 -35.87 -18.70 -53.76
C GLU A 51 -35.66 -19.45 -55.08
N LEU A 52 -34.81 -20.48 -55.12
CA LEU A 52 -34.70 -21.41 -56.24
C LEU A 52 -35.93 -22.31 -56.36
N ARG A 53 -36.36 -22.96 -55.26
CA ARG A 53 -37.59 -23.78 -55.23
C ARG A 53 -38.85 -22.98 -55.59
N ALA A 54 -38.94 -21.74 -55.13
CA ALA A 54 -40.04 -20.82 -55.44
C ALA A 54 -40.05 -20.32 -56.90
N GLY A 55 -39.09 -20.75 -57.74
CA GLY A 55 -39.01 -20.39 -59.15
C GLY A 55 -38.59 -18.95 -59.43
N LYS A 56 -38.18 -18.18 -58.42
CA LYS A 56 -37.70 -16.78 -58.53
C LYS A 56 -36.48 -16.70 -59.45
N TYR A 57 -35.63 -17.74 -59.43
CA TYR A 57 -34.46 -17.87 -60.30
C TYR A 57 -34.64 -19.01 -61.31
N LYS A 58 -34.59 -18.70 -62.61
CA LYS A 58 -34.82 -19.65 -63.70
C LYS A 58 -33.58 -20.50 -64.00
N VAL A 59 -33.54 -21.72 -63.48
CA VAL A 59 -32.46 -22.71 -63.71
C VAL A 59 -32.66 -23.49 -65.01
N LYS A 60 -33.90 -23.85 -65.36
CA LYS A 60 -34.22 -24.55 -66.64
C LYS A 60 -34.53 -23.52 -67.74
N GLY A 61 -33.90 -23.67 -68.91
CA GLY A 61 -34.27 -22.96 -70.14
C GLY A 61 -35.37 -23.69 -70.92
N LEU A 62 -36.04 -22.98 -71.83
CA LEU A 62 -37.15 -23.52 -72.65
C LEU A 62 -36.76 -24.73 -73.51
N ASN A 63 -35.46 -24.92 -73.79
CA ASN A 63 -34.92 -25.98 -74.65
C ASN A 63 -34.34 -27.16 -73.84
N GLY A 64 -34.66 -27.28 -72.55
CA GLY A 64 -34.14 -28.34 -71.66
C GLY A 64 -32.70 -28.11 -71.13
N ASN A 65 -31.94 -27.18 -71.70
CA ASN A 65 -30.63 -26.77 -71.19
C ASN A 65 -30.75 -26.14 -69.79
N LEU A 66 -29.80 -26.46 -68.91
CA LEU A 66 -29.72 -25.90 -67.56
C LEU A 66 -28.72 -24.73 -67.52
N ARG A 67 -29.02 -23.70 -66.72
CA ARG A 67 -28.22 -22.47 -66.61
C ARG A 67 -27.98 -22.09 -65.14
N CYS A 68 -26.83 -21.49 -64.85
CA CYS A 68 -26.53 -20.91 -63.52
C CYS A 68 -27.09 -19.49 -63.42
N PRO A 69 -28.15 -19.22 -62.62
CA PRO A 69 -28.73 -17.87 -62.50
C PRO A 69 -27.80 -16.86 -61.84
N PHE A 70 -26.78 -17.32 -61.11
CA PHE A 70 -25.85 -16.48 -60.35
C PHE A 70 -24.54 -16.14 -61.08
N CYS A 71 -24.41 -16.49 -62.37
CA CYS A 71 -23.22 -16.25 -63.18
C CYS A 71 -23.54 -15.42 -64.44
N ALA A 72 -23.75 -14.11 -64.24
CA ALA A 72 -23.90 -13.16 -65.34
C ALA A 72 -22.65 -13.09 -66.24
N GLY A 73 -22.86 -13.13 -67.57
CA GLY A 73 -21.89 -12.66 -68.58
C GLY A 73 -20.67 -13.54 -68.92
N LYS A 74 -20.57 -14.80 -68.47
CA LYS A 74 -19.40 -15.67 -68.78
C LYS A 74 -19.73 -16.76 -69.81
N LYS A 75 -18.75 -17.06 -70.69
CA LYS A 75 -18.93 -17.61 -72.07
C LYS A 75 -19.35 -19.09 -72.22
N LYS A 76 -19.95 -19.72 -71.20
CA LYS A 76 -20.77 -20.93 -71.34
C LYS A 76 -21.98 -20.77 -70.43
N GLN A 77 -23.18 -20.72 -71.00
CA GLN A 77 -24.41 -20.54 -70.23
C GLN A 77 -25.30 -21.78 -70.20
N ASP A 78 -25.19 -22.67 -71.18
CA ASP A 78 -25.90 -23.95 -71.23
C ASP A 78 -25.00 -25.08 -70.71
N TYR A 79 -25.55 -25.87 -69.79
CA TYR A 79 -24.89 -26.98 -69.10
C TYR A 79 -25.80 -28.20 -69.09
N LYS A 80 -25.21 -29.40 -69.14
CA LYS A 80 -25.88 -30.66 -68.74
C LYS A 80 -25.95 -30.76 -67.21
N TYR A 81 -26.85 -31.58 -66.67
CA TYR A 81 -27.05 -31.76 -65.22
C TYR A 81 -25.73 -31.94 -64.43
N LYS A 82 -24.91 -32.93 -64.81
CA LYS A 82 -23.62 -33.20 -64.13
C LYS A 82 -22.61 -32.05 -64.27
N GLU A 83 -22.65 -31.32 -65.38
CA GLU A 83 -21.77 -30.17 -65.66
C GLU A 83 -22.20 -28.93 -64.85
N LEU A 84 -23.50 -28.68 -64.72
CA LEU A 84 -24.02 -27.58 -63.90
C LEU A 84 -23.81 -27.86 -62.42
N LEU A 85 -23.99 -29.10 -61.98
CA LEU A 85 -23.75 -29.50 -60.59
C LEU A 85 -22.28 -29.32 -60.22
N GLN A 86 -21.36 -29.81 -61.06
CA GLN A 86 -19.92 -29.60 -60.88
C GLN A 86 -19.56 -28.11 -60.90
N HIS A 87 -20.19 -27.31 -61.78
CA HIS A 87 -20.04 -25.86 -61.78
C HIS A 87 -20.51 -25.25 -60.46
N ALA A 88 -21.72 -25.56 -59.98
CA ALA A 88 -22.30 -24.99 -58.76
C ALA A 88 -21.46 -25.33 -57.52
N SER A 89 -21.16 -26.61 -57.30
CA SER A 89 -20.33 -27.06 -56.19
C SER A 89 -18.91 -26.47 -56.22
N GLY A 90 -18.24 -26.47 -57.38
CA GLY A 90 -16.91 -25.87 -57.54
C GLY A 90 -16.90 -24.34 -57.48
N ALA A 91 -18.01 -23.70 -57.82
CA ALA A 91 -18.20 -22.25 -57.76
C ALA A 91 -18.53 -21.73 -56.36
N GLY A 92 -19.06 -22.59 -55.48
CA GLY A 92 -19.27 -22.32 -54.05
C GLY A 92 -18.02 -22.61 -53.21
N LYS A 93 -17.35 -23.75 -53.46
CA LYS A 93 -16.10 -24.18 -52.78
C LYS A 93 -14.82 -23.52 -53.34
N GLY A 94 -14.98 -22.54 -54.24
CA GLY A 94 -13.89 -21.96 -55.04
C GLY A 94 -13.19 -20.73 -54.43
N SER A 95 -12.16 -20.27 -55.15
CA SER A 95 -11.24 -19.17 -54.81
C SER A 95 -11.87 -17.95 -54.13
N ALA A 96 -11.14 -17.37 -53.16
CA ALA A 96 -11.45 -16.15 -52.40
C ALA A 96 -11.69 -14.85 -53.21
N LYS A 97 -11.68 -14.90 -54.55
CA LYS A 97 -12.11 -13.79 -55.42
C LYS A 97 -13.63 -13.69 -55.60
N LYS A 98 -14.42 -14.46 -54.84
CA LYS A 98 -15.88 -14.36 -54.72
C LYS A 98 -16.27 -14.05 -53.27
N SER A 99 -17.21 -13.15 -53.07
CA SER A 99 -17.77 -12.86 -51.75
C SER A 99 -18.54 -14.05 -51.15
N ALA A 100 -18.66 -14.09 -49.83
CA ALA A 100 -19.41 -15.11 -49.10
C ALA A 100 -20.84 -15.29 -49.65
N LYS A 101 -21.56 -14.18 -49.87
CA LYS A 101 -22.90 -14.16 -50.48
C LYS A 101 -22.95 -14.80 -51.88
N GLN A 102 -21.91 -14.62 -52.71
CA GLN A 102 -21.81 -15.33 -54.00
C GLN A 102 -21.50 -16.82 -53.82
N LYS A 103 -20.67 -17.21 -52.84
CA LYS A 103 -20.39 -18.62 -52.56
C LYS A 103 -21.66 -19.35 -52.09
N ALA A 104 -22.38 -18.79 -51.11
CA ALA A 104 -23.65 -19.31 -50.60
C ALA A 104 -24.68 -19.55 -51.72
N ASN A 105 -24.91 -18.57 -52.60
CA ASN A 105 -25.83 -18.72 -53.74
C ASN A 105 -25.47 -19.90 -54.68
N HIS A 106 -24.17 -20.17 -54.90
CA HIS A 106 -23.76 -21.32 -55.74
C HIS A 106 -23.86 -22.66 -55.00
N LEU A 107 -23.69 -22.68 -53.67
CA LEU A 107 -23.94 -23.87 -52.85
C LEU A 107 -25.46 -24.18 -52.80
N ALA A 108 -26.31 -23.17 -52.67
CA ALA A 108 -27.77 -23.31 -52.78
C ALA A 108 -28.21 -23.90 -54.13
N LEU A 109 -27.56 -23.50 -55.23
CA LEU A 109 -27.79 -24.12 -56.55
C LEU A 109 -27.34 -25.58 -56.61
N SER A 110 -26.22 -25.94 -55.94
CA SER A 110 -25.77 -27.35 -55.83
C SER A 110 -26.81 -28.18 -55.07
N LYS A 111 -27.28 -27.68 -53.92
CA LYS A 111 -28.32 -28.30 -53.09
C LYS A 111 -29.62 -28.51 -53.89
N TYR A 112 -30.08 -27.50 -54.63
CA TYR A 112 -31.28 -27.57 -55.49
C TYR A 112 -31.16 -28.60 -56.61
N LEU A 113 -29.98 -28.73 -57.23
CA LEU A 113 -29.75 -29.78 -58.22
C LEU A 113 -29.81 -31.18 -57.58
N GLU A 114 -29.10 -31.37 -56.47
CA GLU A 114 -28.97 -32.65 -55.77
C GLU A 114 -30.27 -33.14 -55.10
N THR A 115 -31.13 -32.22 -54.64
CA THR A 115 -32.36 -32.57 -53.89
C THR A 115 -33.63 -32.46 -54.71
N ASP A 116 -33.81 -31.39 -55.50
CA ASP A 116 -35.07 -31.11 -56.19
C ASP A 116 -35.04 -31.52 -57.69
N LEU A 117 -33.88 -31.90 -58.25
CA LEU A 117 -33.74 -32.26 -59.68
C LEU A 117 -33.02 -33.61 -59.97
N ALA A 118 -32.54 -34.33 -58.97
CA ALA A 118 -31.81 -35.58 -59.17
C ALA A 118 -32.66 -36.69 -59.83
N SER A 119 -33.95 -36.78 -59.52
CA SER A 119 -34.86 -37.83 -59.99
C SER A 119 -35.15 -37.81 -61.50
N GLU A 120 -34.87 -36.69 -62.19
CA GLU A 120 -35.10 -36.57 -63.64
C GLU A 120 -34.00 -37.24 -64.48
N ALA A 121 -32.89 -37.68 -63.88
CA ALA A 121 -31.68 -38.08 -64.62
C ALA A 121 -31.60 -39.57 -65.03
N ASP A 122 -32.32 -40.48 -64.36
CA ASP A 122 -32.10 -41.93 -64.47
C ASP A 122 -33.05 -42.68 -65.44
N GLN A 123 -34.01 -42.00 -66.07
CA GLN A 123 -34.94 -42.64 -67.01
C GLN A 123 -34.32 -42.84 -68.41
N THR A 124 -33.42 -43.82 -68.57
CA THR A 124 -33.02 -44.30 -69.91
C THR A 124 -32.69 -45.80 -69.99
N GLN A 125 -33.74 -46.59 -70.27
CA GLN A 125 -33.75 -47.87 -71.01
C GLN A 125 -32.90 -49.08 -70.53
N ARG A 126 -33.58 -50.24 -70.43
CA ARG A 126 -32.97 -51.58 -70.59
C ARG A 126 -33.80 -52.39 -71.60
N PRO A 127 -33.20 -53.03 -72.62
CA PRO A 127 -33.92 -53.92 -73.54
C PRO A 127 -34.25 -55.28 -72.91
N ILE A 128 -35.25 -55.97 -73.47
CA ILE A 128 -35.63 -57.36 -73.13
C ILE A 128 -34.97 -58.32 -74.12
N LEU A 129 -34.47 -59.46 -73.63
CA LEU A 129 -34.01 -60.59 -74.46
C LEU A 129 -35.06 -61.72 -74.45
N PRO A 130 -35.43 -62.30 -75.61
CA PRO A 130 -36.35 -63.44 -75.67
C PRO A 130 -35.67 -64.77 -75.34
N GLN A 131 -36.44 -65.74 -74.84
CA GLN A 131 -35.97 -67.11 -74.59
C GLN A 131 -35.98 -67.97 -75.88
N PRO A 132 -35.00 -68.87 -76.08
CA PRO A 132 -35.06 -69.90 -77.13
C PRO A 132 -36.09 -70.98 -76.80
N VAL A 133 -36.78 -71.50 -77.82
CA VAL A 133 -37.69 -72.65 -77.71
C VAL A 133 -36.88 -73.95 -77.75
N ALA A 134 -37.16 -74.88 -76.82
CA ALA A 134 -36.53 -76.20 -76.79
C ALA A 134 -37.13 -77.15 -77.86
N PRO A 135 -36.30 -77.92 -78.61
CA PRO A 135 -36.77 -79.03 -79.44
C PRO A 135 -37.41 -80.16 -78.61
N PRO A 136 -38.20 -81.07 -79.24
CA PRO A 136 -38.90 -82.14 -78.53
C PRO A 136 -37.96 -83.16 -77.88
N PRO A 137 -38.41 -83.88 -76.83
CA PRO A 137 -37.58 -84.78 -76.07
C PRO A 137 -37.10 -85.96 -76.91
N LYS A 138 -35.79 -86.20 -76.86
CA LYS A 138 -35.24 -87.55 -77.04
C LYS A 138 -35.58 -88.35 -75.78
N LEU A 139 -35.60 -89.68 -75.87
CA LEU A 139 -35.33 -90.46 -74.66
C LEU A 139 -33.87 -90.16 -74.28
N ASP A 140 -33.64 -89.68 -73.06
CA ASP A 140 -32.29 -89.49 -72.57
C ASP A 140 -31.62 -90.86 -72.40
N ASP A 141 -30.53 -91.09 -73.14
CA ASP A 141 -29.71 -92.28 -73.00
C ASP A 141 -29.31 -92.45 -71.52
N LEU A 142 -29.67 -93.59 -70.92
CA LEU A 142 -29.22 -93.97 -69.59
C LEU A 142 -27.82 -94.57 -69.70
N TYR A 143 -26.83 -93.84 -69.17
CA TYR A 143 -25.44 -94.26 -69.10
C TYR A 143 -25.17 -94.95 -67.78
N VAL A 144 -24.24 -95.91 -67.77
CA VAL A 144 -23.62 -96.35 -66.51
C VAL A 144 -22.67 -95.24 -66.03
N TRP A 145 -22.87 -94.78 -64.80
CA TRP A 145 -22.00 -93.82 -64.11
C TRP A 145 -21.37 -94.49 -62.85
N PRO A 146 -20.06 -94.40 -62.59
CA PRO A 146 -19.01 -93.74 -63.40
C PRO A 146 -18.94 -94.27 -64.84
N TRP A 147 -18.50 -93.44 -65.79
CA TRP A 147 -18.56 -93.80 -67.21
C TRP A 147 -17.67 -95.01 -67.50
N MET A 148 -18.22 -95.98 -68.24
CA MET A 148 -17.53 -97.22 -68.59
C MET A 148 -17.72 -97.55 -70.08
N GLY A 149 -16.61 -97.84 -70.75
CA GLY A 149 -16.58 -98.53 -72.04
C GLY A 149 -16.60 -100.04 -71.86
N ILE A 150 -17.12 -100.74 -72.87
CA ILE A 150 -17.15 -102.19 -72.98
C ILE A 150 -16.29 -102.60 -74.17
N LEU A 151 -15.60 -103.73 -74.04
CA LEU A 151 -14.86 -104.41 -75.09
C LEU A 151 -15.30 -105.88 -75.16
N VAL A 152 -15.49 -106.38 -76.36
CA VAL A 152 -15.78 -107.81 -76.62
C VAL A 152 -14.91 -108.33 -77.78
N ASN A 153 -14.85 -109.64 -77.91
CA ASN A 153 -14.04 -110.35 -78.90
C ASN A 153 -12.53 -110.07 -78.80
N ILE A 154 -12.00 -110.11 -77.58
CA ILE A 154 -10.57 -109.92 -77.29
C ILE A 154 -9.88 -111.29 -77.46
N VAL A 155 -9.10 -111.46 -78.52
CA VAL A 155 -8.35 -112.72 -78.72
C VAL A 155 -7.19 -112.79 -77.73
N CYS A 156 -7.27 -113.70 -76.77
CA CYS A 156 -6.23 -113.94 -75.77
C CYS A 156 -5.42 -115.20 -76.14
N SER A 157 -4.11 -115.05 -76.33
CA SER A 157 -3.20 -116.21 -76.41
C SER A 157 -3.14 -116.92 -75.05
N ASN A 158 -3.01 -118.25 -75.05
CA ASN A 158 -3.10 -119.11 -73.84
C ASN A 158 -1.92 -118.97 -72.83
N LYS A 159 -1.31 -117.79 -72.67
CA LYS A 159 -0.37 -117.46 -71.59
C LYS A 159 -0.61 -116.02 -71.11
N ASP A 160 -0.89 -115.90 -69.82
CA ASP A 160 -1.04 -114.68 -69.00
C ASP A 160 -2.13 -113.66 -69.41
N ILE A 161 -3.27 -113.75 -68.72
CA ILE A 161 -4.34 -112.74 -68.71
C ILE A 161 -3.79 -111.34 -68.32
N LEU A 162 -2.78 -111.29 -67.44
CA LEU A 162 -2.09 -110.08 -67.01
C LEU A 162 -1.42 -109.31 -68.17
N LEU A 163 -0.80 -110.01 -69.12
CA LEU A 163 -0.23 -109.38 -70.33
C LEU A 163 -1.35 -108.79 -71.22
N GLY A 164 -2.54 -109.38 -71.20
CA GLY A 164 -3.73 -108.84 -71.86
C GLY A 164 -4.16 -107.48 -71.28
N THR A 165 -4.27 -107.35 -69.95
CA THR A 165 -4.61 -106.07 -69.30
C THR A 165 -3.63 -104.95 -69.63
N GLU A 166 -2.32 -105.22 -69.66
CA GLU A 166 -1.29 -104.23 -69.97
C GLU A 166 -1.32 -103.81 -71.46
N HIS A 167 -1.50 -104.76 -72.37
CA HIS A 167 -1.64 -104.48 -73.81
C HIS A 167 -2.89 -103.63 -74.11
N LEU A 168 -4.03 -103.94 -73.50
CA LEU A 168 -5.26 -103.16 -73.67
C LEU A 168 -5.11 -101.75 -73.08
N SER A 169 -4.55 -101.63 -71.88
CA SER A 169 -4.27 -100.34 -71.24
C SER A 169 -3.34 -99.47 -72.09
N THR A 170 -2.31 -100.07 -72.69
CA THR A 170 -1.39 -99.39 -73.62
C THR A 170 -2.09 -98.97 -74.91
N ARG A 171 -2.88 -99.85 -75.53
CA ARG A 171 -3.62 -99.59 -76.78
C ARG A 171 -4.66 -98.49 -76.64
N PHE A 172 -5.34 -98.40 -75.49
CA PHE A 172 -6.40 -97.43 -75.24
C PHE A 172 -5.95 -96.21 -74.42
N ARG A 173 -4.66 -96.09 -74.09
CA ARG A 173 -4.07 -94.97 -73.34
C ARG A 173 -4.42 -93.58 -73.90
N LYS A 174 -4.65 -93.47 -75.21
CA LYS A 174 -5.10 -92.23 -75.88
C LYS A 174 -6.44 -91.67 -75.36
N PHE A 175 -7.26 -92.49 -74.70
CA PHE A 175 -8.52 -92.08 -74.08
C PHE A 175 -8.42 -91.90 -72.56
N GLU A 176 -7.20 -91.92 -71.98
CA GLU A 176 -6.94 -91.82 -70.54
C GLU A 176 -7.87 -92.69 -69.64
N PRO A 177 -7.98 -94.01 -69.88
CA PRO A 177 -8.77 -94.87 -69.01
C PRO A 177 -8.17 -94.94 -67.60
N VAL A 178 -9.04 -94.96 -66.59
CA VAL A 178 -8.68 -95.05 -65.16
C VAL A 178 -8.35 -96.49 -64.77
N GLU A 179 -9.07 -97.46 -65.34
CA GLU A 179 -8.95 -98.89 -65.00
C GLU A 179 -9.43 -99.74 -66.18
N VAL A 180 -8.77 -100.86 -66.48
CA VAL A 180 -9.22 -101.85 -67.47
C VAL A 180 -9.35 -103.21 -66.78
N VAL A 181 -10.57 -103.76 -66.76
CA VAL A 181 -10.90 -105.04 -66.13
C VAL A 181 -11.24 -106.05 -67.21
N VAL A 182 -10.50 -107.16 -67.27
CA VAL A 182 -10.68 -108.23 -68.27
C VAL A 182 -11.41 -109.42 -67.65
N PHE A 183 -12.29 -110.03 -68.43
CA PHE A 183 -13.01 -111.26 -68.15
C PHE A 183 -12.68 -112.28 -69.26
N SER A 184 -12.39 -113.52 -68.89
CA SER A 184 -12.14 -114.61 -69.83
C SER A 184 -12.95 -115.84 -69.43
N ASP A 185 -13.61 -116.48 -70.39
CA ASP A 185 -14.03 -117.87 -70.21
C ASP A 185 -12.81 -118.79 -70.37
N GLU A 186 -12.77 -119.92 -69.67
CA GLU A 186 -11.69 -120.90 -69.79
C GLU A 186 -11.86 -121.82 -71.03
N LYS A 187 -13.04 -121.81 -71.66
CA LYS A 187 -13.41 -122.74 -72.75
C LYS A 187 -13.30 -122.12 -74.14
N ASP A 188 -13.60 -120.84 -74.28
CA ASP A 188 -13.50 -120.08 -75.52
C ASP A 188 -12.29 -119.13 -75.46
N GLN A 189 -11.48 -119.05 -76.52
CA GLN A 189 -10.26 -118.20 -76.58
C GLN A 189 -10.57 -116.70 -76.77
N ILE A 190 -11.69 -116.24 -76.21
CA ILE A 190 -12.32 -114.96 -76.48
C ILE A 190 -12.66 -114.25 -75.16
N GLY A 191 -11.90 -113.22 -74.84
CA GLY A 191 -12.11 -112.36 -73.68
C GLY A 191 -13.09 -111.20 -73.93
N GLN A 192 -13.54 -110.64 -72.83
CA GLN A 192 -14.33 -109.40 -72.71
C GLN A 192 -13.61 -108.45 -71.76
N ALA A 193 -13.87 -107.14 -71.81
CA ALA A 193 -13.34 -106.20 -70.82
C ALA A 193 -14.24 -104.99 -70.60
N ILE A 194 -14.04 -104.32 -69.46
CA ILE A 194 -14.64 -103.04 -69.11
C ILE A 194 -13.52 -102.01 -68.91
N VAL A 195 -13.68 -100.84 -69.51
CA VAL A 195 -12.74 -99.71 -69.48
C VAL A 195 -13.39 -98.57 -68.71
N LYS A 196 -12.92 -98.26 -67.50
CA LYS A 196 -13.49 -97.18 -66.67
C LYS A 196 -12.83 -95.84 -66.99
N PHE A 197 -13.61 -94.76 -66.89
CA PHE A 197 -13.14 -93.38 -67.02
C PHE A 197 -13.46 -92.60 -65.72
N THR A 198 -12.98 -91.36 -65.62
CA THR A 198 -13.22 -90.50 -64.45
C THR A 198 -14.70 -90.12 -64.32
N ASN A 199 -15.18 -89.80 -63.11
CA ASN A 199 -16.61 -89.56 -62.86
C ASN A 199 -17.15 -88.23 -63.42
N ASP A 200 -16.31 -87.41 -64.03
CA ASP A 200 -16.55 -86.01 -64.39
C ASP A 200 -16.88 -85.82 -65.89
N TRP A 201 -16.96 -84.57 -66.34
CA TRP A 201 -17.18 -84.23 -67.74
C TRP A 201 -16.00 -84.61 -68.64
N LYS A 202 -14.75 -84.62 -68.14
CA LYS A 202 -13.62 -85.13 -68.92
C LYS A 202 -13.77 -86.62 -69.19
N GLY A 203 -14.13 -87.41 -68.17
CA GLY A 203 -14.39 -88.83 -68.32
C GLY A 203 -15.52 -89.16 -69.28
N PHE A 204 -16.57 -88.34 -69.34
CA PHE A 204 -17.66 -88.48 -70.32
C PHE A 204 -17.15 -88.34 -71.76
N MET A 205 -16.35 -87.30 -72.01
CA MET A 205 -15.76 -87.04 -73.32
C MET A 205 -14.81 -88.16 -73.74
N ASN A 206 -13.90 -88.56 -72.84
CA ASN A 206 -12.94 -89.65 -73.04
C ASN A 206 -13.65 -90.98 -73.38
N CYS A 207 -14.71 -91.32 -72.64
CA CYS A 207 -15.53 -92.50 -72.90
C CYS A 207 -16.23 -92.41 -74.28
N SER A 208 -16.80 -91.24 -74.60
CA SER A 208 -17.46 -90.98 -75.89
C SER A 208 -16.52 -91.04 -77.09
N GLU A 209 -15.25 -90.64 -76.93
CA GLU A 209 -14.23 -90.77 -77.98
C GLU A 209 -13.77 -92.22 -78.18
N PHE A 210 -13.69 -93.00 -77.09
CA PHE A 210 -13.45 -94.44 -77.14
C PHE A 210 -14.56 -95.16 -77.95
N GLU A 211 -15.84 -94.84 -77.72
CA GLU A 211 -16.97 -95.41 -78.49
C GLU A 211 -16.94 -95.01 -79.97
N LYS A 212 -16.77 -93.71 -80.27
CA LYS A 212 -16.67 -93.21 -81.66
C LYS A 212 -15.53 -93.86 -82.45
N PHE A 213 -14.41 -94.18 -81.79
CA PHE A 213 -13.30 -94.88 -82.43
C PHE A 213 -13.70 -96.27 -82.91
N PHE A 214 -14.47 -97.03 -82.12
CA PHE A 214 -14.98 -98.35 -82.54
C PHE A 214 -16.09 -98.24 -83.59
N GLU A 215 -16.99 -97.26 -83.51
CA GLU A 215 -17.96 -96.99 -84.59
C GLU A 215 -17.24 -96.66 -85.92
N THR A 216 -16.16 -95.88 -85.88
CA THR A 216 -15.37 -95.49 -87.06
C THR A 216 -14.61 -96.66 -87.69
N GLU A 217 -14.15 -97.64 -86.91
CA GLU A 217 -13.52 -98.87 -87.43
C GLU A 217 -14.55 -99.94 -87.91
N HIS A 218 -15.86 -99.59 -87.90
CA HIS A 218 -17.00 -100.51 -88.11
C HIS A 218 -16.95 -101.74 -87.17
N CYS A 219 -16.66 -101.46 -85.90
CA CYS A 219 -16.51 -102.43 -84.81
C CYS A 219 -17.31 -101.99 -83.57
N GLY A 220 -18.43 -101.28 -83.77
CA GLY A 220 -19.32 -100.84 -82.70
C GLY A 220 -20.31 -101.93 -82.26
N LYS A 221 -21.18 -101.57 -81.32
CA LYS A 221 -22.25 -102.44 -80.79
C LYS A 221 -23.19 -102.97 -81.87
N LYS A 222 -23.50 -102.14 -82.88
CA LYS A 222 -24.42 -102.46 -83.98
C LYS A 222 -23.82 -103.55 -84.88
N GLU A 223 -22.55 -103.40 -85.23
CA GLU A 223 -21.81 -104.34 -86.08
C GLU A 223 -21.54 -105.67 -85.36
N TRP A 224 -21.33 -105.63 -84.03
CA TRP A 224 -21.21 -106.83 -83.20
C TRP A 224 -22.46 -107.72 -83.28
N TYR A 225 -23.66 -107.17 -83.08
CA TYR A 225 -24.91 -107.95 -83.15
C TYR A 225 -25.40 -108.26 -84.57
N ALA A 226 -24.93 -107.53 -85.58
CA ALA A 226 -25.31 -107.78 -86.99
C ALA A 226 -24.59 -108.99 -87.62
N GLN A 227 -23.43 -109.39 -87.08
CA GLN A 227 -22.60 -110.45 -87.66
C GLN A 227 -22.77 -111.79 -86.91
N LYS A 228 -22.87 -112.90 -87.67
CA LYS A 228 -22.99 -114.26 -87.11
C LYS A 228 -21.68 -115.05 -87.05
N ILE A 229 -20.62 -114.54 -87.66
CA ILE A 229 -19.26 -115.09 -87.61
C ILE A 229 -18.32 -113.90 -87.44
N HIS A 230 -17.73 -113.76 -86.25
CA HIS A 230 -16.85 -112.64 -85.92
C HIS A 230 -15.40 -112.95 -86.29
N GLY A 231 -14.73 -111.99 -86.93
CA GLY A 231 -13.30 -112.12 -87.24
C GLY A 231 -12.41 -111.86 -86.02
N ARG A 232 -11.09 -111.78 -86.23
CA ARG A 232 -10.11 -111.44 -85.16
C ARG A 232 -10.14 -109.96 -84.72
N LYS A 233 -11.24 -109.24 -84.92
CA LYS A 233 -11.41 -107.83 -84.51
C LYS A 233 -12.10 -107.78 -83.15
N CYS A 234 -11.57 -106.98 -82.22
CA CYS A 234 -12.29 -106.58 -81.01
C CYS A 234 -13.33 -105.49 -81.33
N TYR A 235 -14.47 -105.52 -80.64
CA TYR A 235 -15.56 -104.55 -80.78
C TYR A 235 -15.72 -103.78 -79.46
N GLY A 236 -16.26 -102.56 -79.50
CA GLY A 236 -16.43 -101.74 -78.30
C GLY A 236 -17.46 -100.62 -78.41
N TRP A 237 -17.96 -100.18 -77.26
CA TRP A 237 -18.98 -99.14 -77.10
C TRP A 237 -19.00 -98.61 -75.66
N CYS A 238 -19.74 -97.54 -75.37
CA CYS A 238 -19.98 -97.06 -74.00
C CYS A 238 -21.16 -97.82 -73.39
N ALA A 239 -21.07 -98.22 -72.13
CA ALA A 239 -22.14 -98.92 -71.42
C ALA A 239 -23.43 -98.08 -71.31
N ARG A 240 -24.57 -98.68 -71.69
CA ARG A 240 -25.93 -98.14 -71.52
C ARG A 240 -26.78 -99.05 -70.62
N ALA A 241 -28.05 -98.69 -70.43
CA ALA A 241 -29.03 -99.49 -69.68
C ALA A 241 -29.13 -100.95 -70.15
N ASP A 242 -29.09 -101.23 -71.45
CA ASP A 242 -29.17 -102.60 -71.97
C ASP A 242 -27.92 -103.44 -71.62
N ASP A 243 -26.73 -102.84 -71.55
CA ASP A 243 -25.52 -103.50 -71.02
C ASP A 243 -25.60 -103.71 -69.50
N TYR A 244 -26.18 -102.74 -68.78
CA TYR A 244 -26.37 -102.79 -67.33
C TYR A 244 -27.41 -103.83 -66.90
N GLU A 245 -28.41 -104.10 -67.74
CA GLU A 245 -29.46 -105.10 -67.51
C GLU A 245 -29.08 -106.50 -68.04
N ALA A 246 -28.09 -106.60 -68.95
CA ALA A 246 -27.63 -107.86 -69.53
C ALA A 246 -27.22 -108.91 -68.48
N GLN A 247 -27.44 -110.19 -68.81
CA GLN A 247 -26.94 -111.32 -68.03
C GLN A 247 -25.52 -111.69 -68.46
N GLY A 248 -24.68 -112.09 -67.50
CA GLY A 248 -23.25 -112.38 -67.73
C GLY A 248 -22.31 -111.37 -67.06
N ALA A 249 -21.00 -111.63 -67.14
CA ALA A 249 -19.97 -110.96 -66.33
C ALA A 249 -19.93 -109.43 -66.49
N ILE A 250 -20.16 -108.91 -67.71
CA ILE A 250 -20.22 -107.45 -67.97
C ILE A 250 -21.35 -106.81 -67.16
N GLY A 251 -22.61 -107.23 -67.36
CA GLY A 251 -23.76 -106.63 -66.69
C GLY A 251 -23.68 -106.79 -65.17
N ASP A 252 -23.19 -107.93 -64.69
CA ASP A 252 -22.97 -108.16 -63.26
C ASP A 252 -21.91 -107.24 -62.66
N PHE A 253 -20.85 -106.89 -63.41
CA PHE A 253 -19.86 -105.92 -62.97
C PHE A 253 -20.42 -104.49 -62.99
N LEU A 254 -21.13 -104.11 -64.07
CA LEU A 254 -21.76 -102.80 -64.20
C LEU A 254 -22.74 -102.54 -63.05
N ARG A 255 -23.60 -103.52 -62.71
CA ARG A 255 -24.51 -103.46 -61.55
C ARG A 255 -23.80 -103.32 -60.20
N ARG A 256 -22.60 -103.91 -60.04
CA ARG A 256 -21.82 -103.86 -58.79
C ARG A 256 -20.93 -102.62 -58.65
N LYS A 257 -20.66 -101.89 -59.75
CA LYS A 257 -19.66 -100.80 -59.78
C LYS A 257 -20.15 -99.48 -60.38
N GLY A 258 -21.38 -99.44 -60.90
CA GLY A 258 -22.01 -98.23 -61.40
C GLY A 258 -23.52 -98.21 -61.15
N GLN A 259 -24.12 -97.07 -61.48
CA GLN A 259 -25.55 -96.79 -61.40
C GLN A 259 -26.01 -96.15 -62.72
N LEU A 260 -27.23 -96.42 -63.15
CA LEU A 260 -27.78 -95.74 -64.32
C LEU A 260 -28.14 -94.28 -63.97
N LYS A 261 -27.62 -93.34 -64.74
CA LYS A 261 -27.96 -91.90 -64.66
C LYS A 261 -28.09 -91.31 -66.06
N THR A 262 -28.94 -90.29 -66.21
CA THR A 262 -28.88 -89.43 -67.39
C THR A 262 -27.74 -88.42 -67.24
N VAL A 263 -27.28 -87.88 -68.38
CA VAL A 263 -26.36 -86.75 -68.46
C VAL A 263 -26.90 -85.55 -67.65
N SER A 264 -28.21 -85.29 -67.73
CA SER A 264 -28.87 -84.16 -67.08
C SER A 264 -29.03 -84.32 -65.56
N ASP A 265 -29.15 -85.53 -65.03
CA ASP A 265 -29.20 -85.77 -63.58
C ASP A 265 -27.86 -85.44 -62.92
N ILE A 266 -26.75 -85.81 -63.57
CA ILE A 266 -25.39 -85.55 -63.09
C ILE A 266 -25.11 -84.04 -63.06
N ASP A 267 -25.49 -83.31 -64.12
CA ASP A 267 -25.33 -81.85 -64.15
C ASP A 267 -26.18 -81.15 -63.08
N ARG A 268 -27.45 -81.58 -62.94
CA ARG A 268 -28.39 -81.02 -61.95
C ARG A 268 -27.89 -81.22 -60.52
N GLU A 269 -27.34 -82.39 -60.21
CA GLU A 269 -26.74 -82.70 -58.89
C GLU A 269 -25.49 -81.84 -58.62
N ALA A 270 -24.60 -81.68 -59.60
CA ALA A 270 -23.42 -80.83 -59.49
C ALA A 270 -23.78 -79.34 -59.31
N ALA A 271 -24.74 -78.84 -60.10
CA ALA A 271 -25.24 -77.47 -60.01
C ALA A 271 -25.94 -77.19 -58.67
N GLN A 272 -26.77 -78.13 -58.19
CA GLN A 272 -27.45 -78.02 -56.89
C GLN A 272 -26.46 -77.97 -55.72
N ASN A 273 -25.40 -78.79 -55.75
CA ASN A 273 -24.32 -78.76 -54.75
C ASN A 273 -23.57 -77.42 -54.77
N ARG A 274 -23.23 -76.89 -55.95
CA ARG A 274 -22.60 -75.56 -56.09
C ARG A 274 -23.50 -74.45 -55.53
N ASN A 275 -24.79 -74.48 -55.87
CA ASN A 275 -25.76 -73.46 -55.43
C ASN A 275 -25.98 -73.48 -53.91
N ASN A 276 -25.95 -74.66 -53.27
CA ASN A 276 -26.00 -74.80 -51.80
C ASN A 276 -24.81 -74.11 -51.12
N VAL A 277 -23.60 -74.26 -51.65
CA VAL A 277 -22.39 -73.57 -51.14
C VAL A 277 -22.51 -72.05 -51.33
N VAL A 278 -22.94 -71.59 -52.51
CA VAL A 278 -23.15 -70.15 -52.79
C VAL A 278 -24.19 -69.55 -51.84
N ALA A 279 -25.33 -70.22 -51.62
CA ALA A 279 -26.37 -69.75 -50.71
C ALA A 279 -25.87 -69.65 -49.25
N LYS A 280 -25.09 -70.62 -48.77
CA LYS A 280 -24.47 -70.57 -47.43
C LYS A 280 -23.49 -69.42 -47.29
N LEU A 281 -22.69 -69.14 -48.30
CA LEU A 281 -21.75 -68.01 -48.31
C LEU A 281 -22.49 -66.66 -48.36
N ALA A 282 -23.53 -66.53 -49.21
CA ALA A 282 -24.36 -65.33 -49.28
C ALA A 282 -25.05 -65.04 -47.93
N ASN A 283 -25.62 -66.05 -47.28
CA ASN A 283 -26.22 -65.90 -45.95
C ASN A 283 -25.19 -65.44 -44.90
N LYS A 284 -23.96 -66.00 -44.92
CA LYS A 284 -22.88 -65.55 -44.03
C LYS A 284 -22.44 -64.11 -44.30
N ILE A 285 -22.45 -63.66 -45.56
CA ILE A 285 -22.17 -62.26 -45.93
C ILE A 285 -23.28 -61.35 -45.38
N ASN A 286 -24.55 -61.69 -45.57
CA ASN A 286 -25.68 -60.90 -45.06
C ASN A 286 -25.60 -60.72 -43.53
N ILE A 287 -25.44 -61.81 -42.78
CA ILE A 287 -25.31 -61.78 -41.31
C ILE A 287 -24.09 -60.95 -40.88
N THR A 288 -22.96 -61.04 -41.61
CA THR A 288 -21.79 -60.19 -41.33
C THR A 288 -22.09 -58.71 -41.54
N ASN A 289 -22.80 -58.35 -42.62
CA ASN A 289 -23.18 -56.97 -42.92
C ASN A 289 -24.21 -56.41 -41.91
N GLU A 290 -25.18 -57.22 -41.48
CA GLU A 290 -26.14 -56.86 -40.43
C GLU A 290 -25.44 -56.54 -39.11
N ASN A 291 -24.48 -57.38 -38.69
CA ASN A 291 -23.67 -57.13 -37.49
C ASN A 291 -22.79 -55.86 -37.62
N LEU A 292 -22.22 -55.60 -38.81
CA LEU A 292 -21.44 -54.38 -39.06
C LEU A 292 -22.32 -53.12 -38.96
N ASN A 293 -23.50 -53.13 -39.58
CA ASN A 293 -24.47 -52.04 -39.50
C ASN A 293 -24.91 -51.77 -38.05
N GLU A 294 -25.11 -52.82 -37.24
CA GLU A 294 -25.49 -52.68 -35.82
C GLU A 294 -24.36 -52.05 -34.98
N ILE A 295 -23.10 -52.42 -35.26
CA ILE A 295 -21.92 -51.84 -34.62
C ILE A 295 -21.73 -50.38 -35.04
N GLU A 296 -21.90 -50.06 -36.33
CA GLU A 296 -21.82 -48.68 -36.85
C GLU A 296 -22.91 -47.80 -36.24
N TYR A 297 -24.15 -48.29 -36.15
CA TYR A 297 -25.24 -47.57 -35.47
C TYR A 297 -24.88 -47.26 -34.01
N LYS A 298 -24.44 -48.26 -33.24
CA LYS A 298 -24.04 -48.10 -31.82
C LYS A 298 -22.83 -47.18 -31.65
N TYR A 299 -21.92 -47.14 -32.62
CA TYR A 299 -20.78 -46.23 -32.62
C TYR A 299 -21.23 -44.78 -32.88
N ASN A 300 -22.08 -44.57 -33.89
CA ASN A 300 -22.62 -43.26 -34.24
C ASN A 300 -23.52 -42.69 -33.14
N GLU A 301 -24.39 -43.51 -32.54
CA GLU A 301 -25.19 -43.16 -31.36
C GLU A 301 -24.30 -42.67 -30.21
N LYS A 302 -23.29 -43.46 -29.82
CA LYS A 302 -22.34 -43.07 -28.76
C LYS A 302 -21.60 -41.79 -29.09
N THR A 303 -21.17 -41.63 -30.34
CA THR A 303 -20.48 -40.41 -30.82
C THR A 303 -21.38 -39.18 -30.65
N MET A 304 -22.66 -39.25 -31.06
CA MET A 304 -23.61 -38.16 -30.88
C MET A 304 -23.88 -37.86 -29.39
N THR A 305 -23.99 -38.88 -28.53
CA THR A 305 -24.13 -38.64 -27.08
C THR A 305 -22.90 -37.97 -26.47
N LEU A 306 -21.69 -38.33 -26.93
CA LEU A 306 -20.44 -37.73 -26.45
C LEU A 306 -20.31 -36.27 -26.90
N SER A 307 -20.59 -35.94 -28.17
CA SER A 307 -20.62 -34.56 -28.66
C SER A 307 -21.57 -33.69 -27.83
N ARG A 308 -22.80 -34.17 -27.57
CA ARG A 308 -23.78 -33.46 -26.74
C ARG A 308 -23.30 -33.24 -25.31
N MET A 309 -22.66 -34.23 -24.68
CA MET A 309 -22.09 -34.08 -23.34
C MET A 309 -20.90 -33.10 -23.31
N LEU A 310 -20.09 -33.03 -24.37
CA LEU A 310 -19.00 -32.06 -24.49
C LEU A 310 -19.54 -30.63 -24.63
N GLU A 311 -20.53 -30.41 -25.50
CA GLU A 311 -21.23 -29.13 -25.59
C GLU A 311 -21.85 -28.70 -24.26
N GLU A 312 -22.50 -29.62 -23.54
CA GLU A 312 -23.14 -29.32 -22.26
C GLU A 312 -22.09 -28.98 -21.18
N LYS A 313 -20.96 -29.69 -21.16
CA LYS A 313 -19.80 -29.36 -20.32
C LYS A 313 -19.19 -28.00 -20.67
N ASP A 314 -19.10 -27.63 -21.94
CA ASP A 314 -18.56 -26.33 -22.36
C ASP A 314 -19.52 -25.16 -22.02
N ARG A 315 -20.84 -25.36 -22.21
CA ARG A 315 -21.87 -24.40 -21.76
C ARG A 315 -21.85 -24.19 -20.25
N LEU A 316 -21.71 -25.27 -19.46
CA LEU A 316 -21.62 -25.21 -18.00
C LEU A 316 -20.33 -24.54 -17.52
N ASN A 317 -19.19 -24.83 -18.16
CA ASN A 317 -17.91 -24.16 -17.89
C ASN A 317 -18.03 -22.64 -18.14
N TYR A 318 -18.60 -22.23 -19.28
CA TYR A 318 -18.79 -20.81 -19.61
C TYR A 318 -19.66 -20.09 -18.58
N ALA A 319 -20.79 -20.68 -18.18
CA ALA A 319 -21.67 -20.10 -17.16
C ALA A 319 -20.98 -19.99 -15.77
N TYR A 320 -20.14 -20.96 -15.41
CA TYR A 320 -19.34 -20.93 -14.18
C TYR A 320 -18.25 -19.83 -14.21
N GLU A 321 -17.56 -19.67 -15.34
CA GLU A 321 -16.59 -18.60 -15.54
C GLU A 321 -17.25 -17.21 -15.53
N GLU A 322 -18.40 -17.05 -16.17
CA GLU A 322 -19.18 -15.80 -16.12
C GLU A 322 -19.62 -15.46 -14.70
N GLU A 323 -20.12 -16.44 -13.93
CA GLU A 323 -20.53 -16.25 -12.54
C GLU A 323 -19.36 -15.87 -11.63
N ILE A 324 -18.19 -16.51 -11.79
CA ILE A 324 -16.95 -16.07 -11.10
C ILE A 324 -16.64 -14.61 -11.46
N MET A 325 -16.67 -14.25 -12.74
CA MET A 325 -16.40 -12.87 -13.18
C MET A 325 -17.46 -11.88 -12.67
N ARG A 326 -18.72 -12.31 -12.47
CA ARG A 326 -19.79 -11.51 -11.87
C ARG A 326 -19.56 -11.29 -10.36
N LEU A 327 -19.24 -12.35 -9.63
CA LEU A 327 -18.92 -12.30 -8.20
C LEU A 327 -17.68 -11.44 -7.92
N GLN A 328 -16.59 -11.63 -8.68
CA GLN A 328 -15.38 -10.79 -8.57
C GLN A 328 -15.66 -9.31 -8.85
N ARG A 329 -16.52 -8.99 -9.84
CA ARG A 329 -16.94 -7.60 -10.10
C ARG A 329 -17.74 -7.02 -8.93
N LEU A 330 -18.67 -7.80 -8.36
CA LEU A 330 -19.46 -7.38 -7.20
C LEU A 330 -18.58 -7.15 -5.96
N ASP A 331 -17.63 -8.04 -5.67
CA ASP A 331 -16.77 -7.91 -4.49
C ASP A 331 -15.75 -6.78 -4.62
N ARG A 332 -15.14 -6.59 -5.80
CA ARG A 332 -14.36 -5.37 -6.08
C ARG A 332 -15.21 -4.10 -5.88
N GLY A 333 -16.46 -4.11 -6.33
CA GLY A 333 -17.41 -3.02 -6.13
C GLY A 333 -17.91 -2.83 -4.68
N LYS A 334 -17.83 -3.85 -3.81
CA LYS A 334 -18.02 -3.70 -2.35
C LYS A 334 -16.79 -3.04 -1.73
N VAL A 335 -15.60 -3.56 -2.03
CA VAL A 335 -14.32 -3.07 -1.49
C VAL A 335 -14.10 -1.60 -1.85
N HIS A 336 -14.36 -1.18 -3.09
CA HIS A 336 -14.19 0.22 -3.50
C HIS A 336 -15.08 1.15 -2.67
N ARG A 337 -16.39 0.85 -2.54
CA ARG A 337 -17.32 1.64 -1.72
C ARG A 337 -16.90 1.72 -0.24
N ILE A 338 -16.36 0.64 0.31
CA ILE A 338 -15.84 0.64 1.70
C ILE A 338 -14.62 1.57 1.82
N LEU A 339 -13.74 1.62 0.82
CA LEU A 339 -12.61 2.55 0.79
C LEU A 339 -13.07 4.01 0.62
N ASP A 340 -14.03 4.27 -0.29
CA ASP A 340 -14.63 5.59 -0.50
C ASP A 340 -15.28 6.11 0.80
N GLU A 341 -16.00 5.24 1.52
CA GLU A 341 -16.59 5.56 2.82
C GLU A 341 -15.52 5.78 3.91
N GLN A 342 -14.46 4.98 3.95
CA GLN A 342 -13.34 5.16 4.88
C GLN A 342 -12.60 6.48 4.65
N GLU A 343 -12.32 6.87 3.40
CA GLU A 343 -11.70 8.15 3.09
C GLU A 343 -12.61 9.33 3.47
N LYS A 344 -13.90 9.25 3.15
CA LYS A 344 -14.91 10.25 3.54
C LYS A 344 -15.03 10.39 5.06
N LEU A 345 -14.99 9.28 5.81
CA LEU A 345 -15.00 9.28 7.28
C LEU A 345 -13.70 9.82 7.87
N LYS A 346 -12.53 9.47 7.30
CA LYS A 346 -11.23 10.03 7.68
C LYS A 346 -11.22 11.54 7.51
N LEU A 347 -11.67 12.06 6.37
CA LEU A 347 -11.77 13.50 6.10
C LEU A 347 -12.74 14.19 7.07
N GLN A 348 -13.85 13.55 7.46
CA GLN A 348 -14.75 14.08 8.50
C GLN A 348 -14.11 14.10 9.90
N LEU A 349 -13.31 13.08 10.25
CA LEU A 349 -12.59 13.02 11.52
C LEU A 349 -11.50 14.08 11.59
N GLU A 350 -10.74 14.27 10.52
CA GLU A 350 -9.71 15.32 10.40
C GLU A 350 -10.32 16.72 10.51
N ASN A 351 -11.43 16.99 9.82
CA ASN A 351 -12.17 18.25 9.96
C ASN A 351 -12.73 18.46 11.39
N LYS A 352 -13.17 17.40 12.08
CA LYS A 352 -13.57 17.49 13.50
C LYS A 352 -12.36 17.78 14.40
N ASN A 353 -11.23 17.12 14.18
CA ASN A 353 -9.99 17.31 14.92
C ASN A 353 -9.48 18.75 14.80
N ASN A 354 -9.41 19.29 13.58
CA ASN A 354 -8.93 20.65 13.33
C ASN A 354 -9.83 21.71 13.99
N ARG A 355 -11.14 21.45 14.07
CA ARG A 355 -12.09 22.31 14.83
C ARG A 355 -11.91 22.19 16.34
N LEU A 356 -11.64 21.00 16.88
CA LEU A 356 -11.33 20.78 18.30
C LEU A 356 -10.01 21.43 18.69
N GLU A 357 -8.96 21.30 17.88
CA GLU A 357 -7.66 21.92 18.10
C GLU A 357 -7.75 23.46 18.05
N SER A 358 -8.52 24.01 17.10
CA SER A 358 -8.82 25.44 17.04
C SER A 358 -9.54 25.93 18.30
N ARG A 359 -10.55 25.19 18.78
CA ARG A 359 -11.27 25.50 20.03
C ARG A 359 -10.38 25.37 21.27
N SER A 360 -9.46 24.40 21.28
CA SER A 360 -8.46 24.24 22.35
C SER A 360 -7.50 25.45 22.42
N LYS A 361 -6.98 25.88 21.26
CA LYS A 361 -6.16 27.11 21.13
C LYS A 361 -6.93 28.37 21.57
N GLU A 362 -8.24 28.44 21.34
CA GLU A 362 -9.11 29.53 21.79
C GLU A 362 -9.37 29.47 23.32
N LEU A 363 -9.59 28.29 23.88
CA LEU A 363 -9.78 28.08 25.32
C LEU A 363 -8.53 28.44 26.11
N ASN A 364 -7.35 27.97 25.70
CA ASN A 364 -6.06 28.33 26.33
C ASN A 364 -5.79 29.86 26.27
N LYS A 365 -6.21 30.54 25.18
CA LYS A 365 -6.17 32.01 25.12
C LYS A 365 -7.11 32.67 26.14
N ARG A 366 -8.32 32.13 26.36
CA ARG A 366 -9.23 32.63 27.41
C ARG A 366 -8.65 32.36 28.80
N GLU A 367 -8.19 31.15 29.08
CA GLU A 367 -7.62 30.73 30.36
C GLU A 367 -6.40 31.59 30.76
N THR A 368 -5.47 31.83 29.83
CA THR A 368 -4.33 32.73 30.08
C THR A 368 -4.70 34.21 30.17
N LEU A 369 -5.88 34.64 29.72
CA LEU A 369 -6.41 35.99 30.01
C LEU A 369 -7.03 36.02 31.41
N THR A 370 -7.92 35.07 31.73
CA THR A 370 -8.56 34.94 33.04
C THR A 370 -7.53 34.80 34.18
N GLU A 371 -6.43 34.07 33.96
CA GLU A 371 -5.37 33.95 34.96
C GLU A 371 -4.61 35.26 35.18
N ARG A 372 -4.34 36.04 34.12
CA ARG A 372 -3.75 37.39 34.25
C ARG A 372 -4.70 38.36 34.98
N GLU A 373 -6.00 38.25 34.71
CA GLU A 373 -7.03 39.05 35.40
C GLU A 373 -7.12 38.67 36.88
N ARG A 374 -7.11 37.37 37.20
CA ARG A 374 -7.03 36.88 38.58
C ARG A 374 -5.78 37.40 39.30
N GLN A 375 -4.62 37.35 38.65
CA GLN A 375 -3.36 37.85 39.22
C GLN A 375 -3.40 39.37 39.48
N LYS A 376 -3.94 40.17 38.54
CA LYS A 376 -4.19 41.61 38.75
C LYS A 376 -5.12 41.88 39.92
N LEU A 377 -6.24 41.18 40.01
CA LEU A 377 -7.19 41.33 41.12
C LEU A 377 -6.56 40.95 42.47
N ASP A 378 -5.71 39.93 42.50
CA ASP A 378 -5.00 39.52 43.70
C ASP A 378 -3.90 40.52 44.11
N GLU A 379 -3.23 41.15 43.13
CA GLU A 379 -2.34 42.29 43.37
C GLU A 379 -3.09 43.52 43.89
N GLU A 380 -4.23 43.87 43.30
CA GLU A 380 -5.07 44.99 43.75
C GLU A 380 -5.61 44.75 45.15
N LYS A 381 -6.02 43.51 45.45
CA LYS A 381 -6.43 43.08 46.80
C LYS A 381 -5.28 43.16 47.81
N LYS A 382 -4.05 42.80 47.42
CA LYS A 382 -2.83 43.01 48.25
C LYS A 382 -2.55 44.50 48.46
N LYS A 383 -2.59 45.32 47.40
CA LYS A 383 -2.42 46.79 47.46
C LYS A 383 -3.48 47.43 48.36
N HIS A 384 -4.74 47.01 48.25
CA HIS A 384 -5.84 47.45 49.11
C HIS A 384 -5.64 47.01 50.57
N GLY A 385 -5.21 45.78 50.82
CA GLY A 385 -4.87 45.29 52.15
C GLY A 385 -3.75 46.10 52.82
N VAL A 386 -2.66 46.37 52.09
CA VAL A 386 -1.57 47.24 52.56
C VAL A 386 -2.06 48.67 52.81
N ARG A 387 -2.88 49.23 51.92
CA ARG A 387 -3.46 50.58 52.08
C ARG A 387 -4.40 50.66 53.28
N ASN A 388 -5.24 49.66 53.49
CA ASN A 388 -6.15 49.57 54.63
C ASN A 388 -5.39 49.42 55.96
N ASN A 389 -4.36 48.57 56.01
CA ASN A 389 -3.48 48.45 57.17
C ASN A 389 -2.74 49.77 57.45
N SER A 390 -2.26 50.46 56.42
CA SER A 390 -1.61 51.78 56.55
C SER A 390 -2.58 52.85 57.07
N LEU A 391 -3.81 52.91 56.54
CA LEU A 391 -4.87 53.79 57.04
C LEU A 391 -5.27 53.46 58.49
N GLN A 392 -5.31 52.17 58.85
CA GLN A 392 -5.58 51.74 60.22
C GLN A 392 -4.45 52.17 61.18
N MET A 393 -3.18 52.00 60.79
CA MET A 393 -2.02 52.47 61.56
C MET A 393 -2.01 54.00 61.68
N ALA A 394 -2.33 54.73 60.61
CA ALA A 394 -2.47 56.19 60.64
C ALA A 394 -3.60 56.63 61.59
N SER A 395 -4.74 55.93 61.61
CA SER A 395 -5.84 56.20 62.55
C SER A 395 -5.49 55.86 64.00
N TRP A 396 -4.68 54.83 64.24
CA TRP A 396 -4.13 54.53 65.58
C TRP A 396 -3.16 55.62 66.05
N GLU A 397 -2.24 56.05 65.19
CA GLU A 397 -1.25 57.07 65.56
C GLU A 397 -1.88 58.47 65.65
N GLN A 398 -2.91 58.78 64.85
CA GLN A 398 -3.75 59.96 65.05
C GLN A 398 -4.43 59.92 66.42
N LYS A 399 -5.14 58.83 66.77
CA LYS A 399 -5.76 58.67 68.11
C LYS A 399 -4.74 58.74 69.26
N ARG A 400 -3.47 58.42 68.99
CA ARG A 400 -2.37 58.57 69.94
C ARG A 400 -1.92 60.03 70.05
N ALA A 401 -1.81 60.73 68.92
CA ALA A 401 -1.54 62.16 68.87
C ALA A 401 -2.67 62.96 69.55
N ASP A 402 -3.94 62.66 69.26
CA ASP A 402 -5.11 63.28 69.90
C ASP A 402 -5.10 63.08 71.42
N LYS A 403 -4.75 61.87 71.90
CA LYS A 403 -4.55 61.60 73.33
C LYS A 403 -3.36 62.35 73.92
N ASN A 404 -2.24 62.46 73.19
CA ASN A 404 -1.09 63.23 73.63
C ASN A 404 -1.41 64.73 73.69
N VAL A 405 -2.15 65.27 72.73
CA VAL A 405 -2.64 66.66 72.72
C VAL A 405 -3.63 66.89 73.87
N THR A 406 -4.57 65.96 74.11
CA THR A 406 -5.48 66.02 75.25
C THR A 406 -4.69 66.05 76.57
N ARG A 407 -3.70 65.14 76.73
CA ARG A 407 -2.83 65.13 77.91
C ARG A 407 -2.03 66.41 78.03
N LEU A 408 -1.46 66.95 76.94
CA LEU A 408 -0.72 68.22 76.92
C LEU A 408 -1.61 69.42 77.24
N VAL A 409 -2.91 69.39 76.89
CA VAL A 409 -3.89 70.42 77.27
C VAL A 409 -4.26 70.29 78.75
N GLU A 410 -4.40 69.08 79.29
CA GLU A 410 -4.54 68.84 80.73
C GLU A 410 -3.26 69.19 81.51
N GLU A 411 -2.08 68.95 80.93
CA GLU A 411 -0.76 69.33 81.45
C GLU A 411 -0.68 70.86 81.50
N GLN A 412 -0.93 71.55 80.38
CA GLN A 412 -1.01 73.02 80.31
C GLN A 412 -2.10 73.60 81.21
N LYS A 413 -3.21 72.90 81.46
CA LYS A 413 -4.22 73.32 82.44
C LYS A 413 -3.69 73.19 83.87
N ARG A 414 -3.06 72.07 84.22
CA ARG A 414 -2.40 71.86 85.51
C ARG A 414 -1.22 72.82 85.72
N GLU A 415 -0.44 73.11 84.68
CA GLU A 415 0.64 74.09 84.67
C GLU A 415 0.10 75.51 84.83
N LYS A 416 -1.02 75.86 84.19
CA LYS A 416 -1.68 77.17 84.38
C LYS A 416 -2.35 77.29 85.75
N GLU A 417 -2.93 76.22 86.28
CA GLU A 417 -3.47 76.20 87.64
C GLU A 417 -2.36 76.24 88.69
N ALA A 418 -1.25 75.54 88.48
CA ALA A 418 -0.06 75.59 89.32
C ALA A 418 0.67 76.93 89.19
N ALA A 419 0.73 77.54 88.00
CA ALA A 419 1.30 78.87 87.80
C ALA A 419 0.39 79.98 88.31
N LEU A 420 -0.94 79.84 88.23
CA LEU A 420 -1.88 80.76 88.91
C LEU A 420 -1.75 80.61 90.42
N ASN A 421 -1.74 79.38 90.96
CA ASN A 421 -1.51 79.16 92.39
C ASN A 421 -0.13 79.62 92.84
N LYS A 422 0.91 79.50 91.99
CA LYS A 422 2.25 80.00 92.31
C LYS A 422 2.39 81.50 92.05
N ILE A 423 1.60 82.12 91.19
CA ILE A 423 1.45 83.58 91.13
C ILE A 423 0.75 84.06 92.40
N LEU A 424 -0.33 83.42 92.84
CA LEU A 424 -1.04 83.76 94.07
C LEU A 424 -0.13 83.57 95.30
N GLN A 425 0.63 82.47 95.34
CA GLN A 425 1.64 82.22 96.38
C GLN A 425 2.88 83.12 96.23
N LEU A 426 3.23 83.61 95.03
CA LEU A 426 4.24 84.64 94.82
C LEU A 426 3.72 86.04 95.12
N GLU A 427 2.41 86.28 95.05
CA GLU A 427 1.74 87.50 95.50
C GLU A 427 1.62 87.49 97.03
N GLU A 428 1.40 86.34 97.66
CA GLU A 428 1.55 86.14 99.11
C GLU A 428 3.01 86.27 99.55
N GLU A 429 3.97 85.61 98.88
CA GLU A 429 5.42 85.72 99.16
C GLU A 429 5.95 87.12 98.85
N LEU A 430 5.41 87.84 97.86
CA LEU A 430 5.81 89.21 97.52
C LEU A 430 5.08 90.25 98.37
N ALA A 431 3.85 90.02 98.82
CA ALA A 431 3.22 90.83 99.87
C ALA A 431 3.92 90.59 101.22
N ALA A 432 4.34 89.36 101.52
CA ALA A 432 5.16 89.04 102.67
C ALA A 432 6.58 89.62 102.55
N LYS A 433 7.19 89.61 101.35
CA LYS A 433 8.48 90.25 101.08
C LYS A 433 8.39 91.77 101.11
N GLN A 434 7.31 92.38 100.61
CA GLN A 434 7.06 93.82 100.73
C GLN A 434 6.73 94.19 102.18
N LYS A 435 6.05 93.33 102.94
CA LYS A 435 5.87 93.50 104.39
C LYS A 435 7.20 93.36 105.13
N LEU A 436 8.05 92.40 104.77
CA LEU A 436 9.39 92.24 105.31
C LEU A 436 10.34 93.35 104.86
N GLU A 437 10.18 93.93 103.68
CA GLU A 437 10.93 95.11 103.21
C GLU A 437 10.44 96.37 103.90
N MET A 438 9.13 96.53 104.13
CA MET A 438 8.60 97.58 105.01
C MET A 438 9.09 97.39 106.45
N GLU A 439 9.13 96.16 106.98
CA GLU A 439 9.64 95.87 108.31
C GLU A 439 11.16 96.05 108.38
N ILE A 440 11.93 95.72 107.35
CA ILE A 440 13.39 95.96 107.23
C ILE A 440 13.68 97.45 107.10
N GLU A 441 12.90 98.22 106.35
CA GLU A 441 13.09 99.68 106.23
C GLU A 441 12.54 100.43 107.45
N GLU A 442 11.52 99.90 108.14
CA GLU A 442 11.08 100.36 109.47
C GLU A 442 12.12 100.00 110.55
N ILE A 443 12.79 98.85 110.45
CA ILE A 443 13.86 98.41 111.36
C ILE A 443 15.15 99.17 111.11
N LYS A 444 15.56 99.40 109.85
CA LYS A 444 16.60 100.37 109.49
C LYS A 444 16.22 101.76 110.00
N GLY A 445 14.97 102.18 109.78
CA GLY A 445 14.43 103.45 110.28
C GLY A 445 14.58 103.56 111.79
N LYS A 446 14.18 102.53 112.55
CA LYS A 446 14.37 102.42 114.01
C LYS A 446 15.84 102.44 114.38
N LEU A 447 16.70 101.65 113.74
CA LEU A 447 18.16 101.64 113.95
C LEU A 447 18.81 103.00 113.64
N GLN A 448 18.27 103.76 112.70
CA GLN A 448 18.76 105.07 112.27
C GLN A 448 18.24 106.21 113.15
N VAL A 449 17.00 106.09 113.65
CA VAL A 449 16.43 106.93 114.72
C VAL A 449 17.16 106.70 116.05
N MET A 450 17.47 105.45 116.39
CA MET A 450 18.24 105.07 117.59
C MET A 450 19.71 105.48 117.47
N LYS A 451 20.31 105.51 116.26
CA LYS A 451 21.61 106.16 116.01
C LYS A 451 21.61 107.69 116.19
N HIS A 452 20.43 108.33 116.26
CA HIS A 452 20.32 109.79 116.44
C HIS A 452 19.85 110.23 117.83
N HIS A 453 19.33 109.33 118.66
CA HIS A 453 19.11 109.61 120.08
C HIS A 453 20.42 109.43 120.84
N LYS A 454 21.12 110.54 121.11
CA LYS A 454 22.12 110.58 122.18
C LYS A 454 21.41 110.45 123.53
N ASP A 455 22.10 109.80 124.45
CA ASP A 455 21.67 109.48 125.82
C ASP A 455 20.49 108.50 125.90
N TYR A 456 20.80 107.20 126.01
CA TYR A 456 20.77 106.47 127.29
C TYR A 456 21.49 105.11 127.19
N ASP A 457 21.98 104.61 128.31
CA ASP A 457 22.83 103.42 128.41
C ASP A 457 22.00 102.17 128.78
N ASP A 458 21.33 101.56 127.79
CA ASP A 458 20.49 100.37 127.96
C ASP A 458 21.04 99.13 127.22
N ALA A 459 21.42 98.11 128.00
CA ALA A 459 21.93 96.84 127.49
C ALA A 459 20.92 96.02 126.67
N ALA A 460 19.60 96.24 126.85
CA ALA A 460 18.58 95.53 126.08
C ALA A 460 18.61 95.90 124.58
N VAL A 461 19.04 97.13 124.26
CA VAL A 461 19.15 97.64 122.88
C VAL A 461 20.23 96.88 122.09
N GLN A 462 21.42 96.69 122.67
CA GLN A 462 22.53 96.06 121.95
C GLN A 462 22.26 94.59 121.61
N LYS A 463 21.54 93.83 122.45
CA LYS A 463 21.23 92.43 122.18
C LYS A 463 20.42 92.25 120.89
N LYS A 464 19.34 93.04 120.72
CA LYS A 464 18.52 93.03 119.50
C LYS A 464 19.31 93.42 118.25
N MET A 465 20.25 94.35 118.39
CA MET A 465 21.09 94.79 117.26
C MET A 465 21.99 93.67 116.72
N LYS A 466 22.37 92.69 117.56
CA LYS A 466 23.15 91.53 117.10
C LYS A 466 22.29 90.47 116.43
N GLU A 467 21.13 90.14 117.00
CA GLU A 467 20.25 89.06 116.50
C GLU A 467 19.83 89.28 115.03
N MET A 468 19.63 90.54 114.60
CA MET A 468 19.31 90.90 113.21
C MET A 468 20.49 90.84 112.23
N ASN A 469 21.73 90.64 112.69
CA ASN A 469 22.91 90.58 111.81
C ASN A 469 23.17 89.15 111.32
N ASP A 470 22.91 88.14 112.17
CA ASP A 470 23.26 86.75 111.89
C ASP A 470 22.31 86.13 110.83
N GLU A 471 21.04 86.56 110.80
CA GLU A 471 20.00 86.15 109.83
C GLU A 471 20.29 86.58 108.37
N LEU A 472 21.19 87.56 108.17
CA LEU A 472 21.62 88.02 106.84
C LEU A 472 22.70 87.12 106.23
N GLN A 473 23.47 86.39 107.05
CA GLN A 473 24.62 85.59 106.62
C GLN A 473 24.18 84.33 105.85
N GLU A 474 23.16 83.64 106.35
CA GLU A 474 22.66 82.35 105.82
C GLU A 474 22.27 82.43 104.33
N LYS A 475 21.67 83.56 103.90
CA LYS A 475 21.20 83.78 102.53
C LYS A 475 22.28 83.88 101.46
N VAL A 476 23.56 83.89 101.84
CA VAL A 476 24.69 83.97 100.89
C VAL A 476 25.20 82.59 100.49
N GLU A 477 25.02 81.57 101.33
CA GLU A 477 25.61 80.24 101.11
C GLU A 477 24.85 79.42 100.06
N ASP A 478 23.51 79.52 100.05
CA ASP A 478 22.58 78.91 99.06
C ASP A 478 22.98 79.13 97.59
N LEU A 479 23.66 80.25 97.28
CA LEU A 479 24.02 80.62 95.90
C LEU A 479 25.24 79.87 95.35
N ASN A 480 26.16 79.39 96.20
CA ASN A 480 27.41 78.76 95.74
C ASN A 480 27.21 77.32 95.26
N ASP A 481 26.34 76.55 95.92
CA ASP A 481 26.10 75.13 95.59
C ASP A 481 25.59 74.95 94.15
N LEU A 482 24.78 75.90 93.66
CA LEU A 482 24.21 75.86 92.32
C LEU A 482 25.28 75.85 91.21
N GLU A 483 26.35 76.64 91.36
CA GLU A 483 27.42 76.76 90.35
C GLU A 483 28.30 75.50 90.28
N SER A 484 28.37 74.72 91.35
CA SER A 484 29.17 73.48 91.42
C SER A 484 28.67 72.44 90.42
N THR A 485 27.35 72.27 90.31
CA THR A 485 26.69 71.19 89.56
C THR A 485 26.92 71.26 88.06
N ASN A 486 26.91 72.48 87.50
CA ASN A 486 27.01 72.72 86.07
C ASN A 486 28.38 72.28 85.50
N LYS A 487 29.45 72.43 86.29
CA LYS A 487 30.83 72.06 85.91
C LYS A 487 31.02 70.54 85.75
N VAL A 488 30.23 69.72 86.44
CA VAL A 488 30.30 68.25 86.39
C VAL A 488 29.78 67.68 85.07
N LEU A 489 28.72 68.28 84.51
CA LEU A 489 28.08 67.79 83.28
C LEU A 489 29.00 67.89 82.05
N ILE A 490 29.75 68.99 81.93
CA ILE A 490 30.67 69.25 80.80
C ILE A 490 31.80 68.19 80.72
N VAL A 491 32.19 67.60 81.85
CA VAL A 491 33.22 66.55 81.90
C VAL A 491 32.66 65.20 81.42
N LYS A 492 31.40 64.89 81.75
CA LYS A 492 30.72 63.63 81.38
C LYS A 492 30.57 63.45 79.87
N ASP A 493 30.18 64.50 79.15
CA ASP A 493 29.93 64.42 77.70
C ASP A 493 31.22 64.15 76.90
N ARG A 494 32.36 64.72 77.33
CA ARG A 494 33.66 64.47 76.68
C ARG A 494 34.08 63.01 76.81
N GLN A 495 34.03 62.48 78.03
CA GLN A 495 34.33 61.08 78.32
C GLN A 495 33.53 60.13 77.42
N SER A 496 32.21 60.34 77.33
CA SER A 496 31.32 59.48 76.53
C SER A 496 31.57 59.51 75.02
N ASN A 497 32.27 60.52 74.50
CA ASN A 497 32.63 60.62 73.08
C ASN A 497 33.93 59.88 72.76
N ASP A 498 34.90 59.91 73.68
CA ASP A 498 36.18 59.23 73.52
C ASP A 498 36.01 57.70 73.60
N ASP A 499 35.19 57.22 74.56
CA ASP A 499 34.83 55.80 74.69
C ASP A 499 34.24 55.20 73.38
N LEU A 500 33.45 56.01 72.64
CA LEU A 500 32.84 55.62 71.37
C LEU A 500 33.84 55.57 70.19
N GLN A 501 34.86 56.44 70.22
CA GLN A 501 35.96 56.44 69.25
C GLN A 501 36.84 55.20 69.43
N GLU A 502 37.18 54.85 70.68
CA GLU A 502 37.99 53.68 71.02
C GLU A 502 37.28 52.38 70.62
N THR A 503 36.01 52.22 71.02
CA THR A 503 35.16 51.07 70.64
C THR A 503 35.13 50.82 69.13
N ARG A 504 35.17 51.87 68.30
CA ARG A 504 35.18 51.72 66.83
C ARG A 504 36.50 51.16 66.32
N LYS A 505 37.63 51.55 66.91
CA LYS A 505 38.99 51.10 66.53
C LYS A 505 39.21 49.63 66.88
N GLU A 506 38.83 49.21 68.09
CA GLU A 506 38.92 47.81 68.52
C GLU A 506 38.17 46.86 67.59
N LEU A 507 36.95 47.24 67.17
CA LEU A 507 36.15 46.43 66.25
C LEU A 507 36.76 46.27 64.86
N ILE A 508 37.46 47.29 64.35
CA ILE A 508 38.18 47.20 63.06
C ILE A 508 39.34 46.20 63.18
N ALA A 509 40.13 46.28 64.26
CA ALA A 509 41.19 45.32 64.52
C ALA A 509 40.64 43.88 64.66
N GLY A 510 39.71 43.66 65.59
CA GLY A 510 39.20 42.33 65.93
C GLY A 510 38.36 41.65 64.83
N LEU A 511 37.87 42.38 63.83
CA LEU A 511 37.17 41.79 62.68
C LEU A 511 38.11 41.38 61.55
N THR A 512 39.34 41.88 61.49
CA THR A 512 40.30 41.58 60.41
C THR A 512 40.56 40.08 60.30
N ASP A 513 40.76 39.40 61.44
CA ASP A 513 41.04 37.96 61.51
C ASP A 513 39.78 37.05 61.39
N MET A 514 38.57 37.63 61.47
CA MET A 514 37.31 36.86 61.57
C MET A 514 36.50 36.82 60.26
N LEU A 515 36.91 37.59 59.24
CA LEU A 515 36.18 37.69 57.97
C LEU A 515 36.54 36.55 57.01
N THR A 516 35.52 35.93 56.43
CA THR A 516 35.63 34.92 55.37
C THR A 516 34.82 35.36 54.16
N ALA A 517 35.05 34.81 52.98
CA ALA A 517 34.56 35.34 51.69
C ALA A 517 33.02 35.26 51.43
N ARG A 518 32.18 35.19 52.47
CA ARG A 518 30.70 35.17 52.38
C ARG A 518 30.04 35.90 53.56
N THR A 519 30.34 37.18 53.71
CA THR A 519 29.94 37.99 54.87
C THR A 519 29.28 39.32 54.46
N ASN A 520 28.24 39.75 55.19
CA ASN A 520 27.47 40.97 54.85
C ASN A 520 28.09 42.26 55.43
N ILE A 521 28.87 42.12 56.51
CA ILE A 521 29.72 43.17 57.05
C ILE A 521 31.16 42.78 56.72
N GLY A 522 31.94 43.73 56.24
CA GLY A 522 33.37 43.58 55.98
C GLY A 522 34.15 44.81 56.46
N ILE A 523 35.45 44.79 56.23
CA ILE A 523 36.31 45.97 56.34
C ILE A 523 36.59 46.46 54.93
N LYS A 524 36.35 47.74 54.66
CA LYS A 524 36.75 48.39 53.41
C LYS A 524 37.96 49.27 53.70
N ARG A 525 38.98 49.18 52.83
CA ARG A 525 40.21 49.98 52.90
C ARG A 525 40.04 51.21 52.01
N MET A 526 39.53 52.28 52.61
CA MET A 526 39.16 53.51 51.93
C MET A 526 40.40 54.17 51.34
N GLY A 527 40.39 54.39 50.02
CA GLY A 527 41.53 54.94 49.28
C GLY A 527 42.58 53.92 48.82
N GLU A 528 42.27 52.62 48.89
CA GLU A 528 43.03 51.58 48.20
C GLU A 528 42.49 51.34 46.78
N ILE A 529 43.40 51.17 45.83
CA ILE A 529 43.11 50.87 44.42
C ILE A 529 42.68 49.41 44.26
N ASP A 530 41.65 49.14 43.45
CA ASP A 530 41.35 47.79 43.02
C ASP A 530 42.41 47.28 42.03
N GLN A 531 43.30 46.42 42.52
CA GLN A 531 44.35 45.77 41.74
C GLN A 531 43.79 44.97 40.55
N LYS A 532 42.53 44.50 40.59
CA LYS A 532 41.94 43.72 39.50
C LYS A 532 41.81 44.54 38.22
N ALA A 533 41.49 45.83 38.30
CA ALA A 533 41.41 46.69 37.12
C ALA A 533 42.77 46.77 36.39
N PHE A 534 43.87 46.80 37.14
CA PHE A 534 45.23 46.73 36.59
C PHE A 534 45.57 45.34 36.04
N GLN A 535 45.12 44.25 36.68
CA GLN A 535 45.32 42.88 36.17
C GLN A 535 44.60 42.68 34.84
N ASP A 536 43.31 43.03 34.76
CA ASP A 536 42.52 42.88 33.54
C ASP A 536 43.13 43.71 32.39
N ALA A 537 43.47 44.99 32.62
CA ALA A 537 44.09 45.85 31.61
C ALA A 537 45.51 45.41 31.18
N CYS A 538 46.30 44.82 32.08
CA CYS A 538 47.63 44.29 31.73
C CYS A 538 47.55 42.93 31.01
N ASN A 539 46.55 42.10 31.30
CA ASN A 539 46.34 40.82 30.59
C ASN A 539 45.96 41.03 29.11
N GLU A 540 45.36 42.17 28.76
CA GLU A 540 45.08 42.55 27.36
C GLU A 540 46.30 43.14 26.63
N ARG A 541 47.35 43.58 27.36
CA ARG A 541 48.46 44.39 26.82
C ARG A 541 49.84 43.72 26.88
N PHE A 542 50.07 42.78 27.80
CA PHE A 542 51.38 42.14 28.04
C PHE A 542 51.30 40.61 27.91
N HIS A 543 52.45 39.95 27.75
CA HIS A 543 52.49 38.48 27.73
C HIS A 543 52.13 37.91 29.12
N ILE A 544 51.49 36.74 29.17
CA ILE A 544 50.83 36.21 30.39
C ILE A 544 51.77 36.02 31.60
N GLU A 545 53.07 35.82 31.35
CA GLU A 545 54.12 35.68 32.36
C GLU A 545 54.55 37.03 32.96
N GLU A 546 54.42 38.12 32.20
CA GLU A 546 54.78 39.48 32.61
C GLU A 546 53.57 40.30 33.09
N ALA A 547 52.38 40.03 32.56
CA ALA A 547 51.16 40.82 32.81
C ALA A 547 50.84 40.98 34.30
N ASN A 548 51.01 39.92 35.11
CA ASN A 548 50.80 39.98 36.55
C ASN A 548 51.84 40.85 37.30
N LEU A 549 53.10 40.84 36.84
CA LEU A 549 54.16 41.69 37.39
C LEU A 549 53.91 43.16 37.01
N GLN A 550 53.58 43.44 35.75
CA GLN A 550 53.24 44.79 35.27
C GLN A 550 52.02 45.35 36.00
N ALA A 551 50.95 44.56 36.15
CA ALA A 551 49.76 44.95 36.90
C ALA A 551 50.08 45.32 38.35
N SER A 552 50.89 44.51 39.05
CA SER A 552 51.28 44.78 40.43
C SER A 552 52.18 46.01 40.55
N MET A 553 53.09 46.22 39.61
CA MET A 553 53.99 47.37 39.58
C MET A 553 53.23 48.68 39.31
N LEU A 554 52.35 48.69 38.31
CA LEU A 554 51.55 49.85 37.93
C LEU A 554 50.51 50.19 39.01
N CYS A 555 49.83 49.20 39.59
CA CYS A 555 48.92 49.42 40.71
C CYS A 555 49.65 50.03 41.92
N SER A 556 50.87 49.57 42.22
CA SER A 556 51.69 50.13 43.30
C SER A 556 52.13 51.57 43.01
N LEU A 557 52.59 51.86 41.79
CA LEU A 557 52.96 53.20 41.35
C LEU A 557 51.80 54.20 41.50
N TRP A 558 50.60 53.82 41.07
CA TRP A 558 49.41 54.65 41.25
C TRP A 558 48.96 54.75 42.70
N GLN A 559 49.18 53.72 43.51
CA GLN A 559 48.87 53.76 44.95
C GLN A 559 49.81 54.70 45.71
N GLU A 560 51.07 54.85 45.29
CA GLU A 560 51.98 55.89 45.81
C GLU A 560 51.60 57.28 45.28
N ASN A 561 51.23 57.42 44.00
CA ASN A 561 50.73 58.70 43.45
C ASN A 561 49.54 59.25 44.27
N LEU A 562 48.59 58.39 44.71
CA LEU A 562 47.47 58.81 45.56
C LEU A 562 47.88 59.37 46.94
N LYS A 563 49.08 59.04 47.43
CA LYS A 563 49.59 59.54 48.72
C LYS A 563 50.29 60.89 48.61
N ASP A 564 50.69 61.30 47.40
CA ASP A 564 51.37 62.57 47.12
C ASP A 564 50.48 63.76 47.57
N PRO A 565 50.85 64.50 48.64
CA PRO A 565 50.06 65.65 49.08
C PRO A 565 50.08 66.81 48.08
N GLY A 566 51.03 66.81 47.13
CA GLY A 566 51.12 67.78 46.04
C GLY A 566 50.20 67.49 44.86
N TRP A 567 49.65 66.28 44.74
CA TRP A 567 48.73 65.92 43.65
C TRP A 567 47.27 65.94 44.13
N TYR A 568 46.58 67.02 43.76
CA TYR A 568 45.19 67.27 44.13
C TYR A 568 44.34 67.56 42.87
N PRO A 569 44.01 66.53 42.06
CA PRO A 569 43.29 66.71 40.79
C PRO A 569 41.79 66.86 41.04
N PHE A 570 41.39 67.89 41.79
CA PHE A 570 40.00 68.26 42.07
C PHE A 570 39.74 69.72 41.67
N LYS A 571 38.50 70.03 41.30
CA LYS A 571 38.00 71.38 41.02
C LYS A 571 36.68 71.62 41.76
N ILE A 572 36.52 72.82 42.31
CA ILE A 572 35.28 73.24 43.00
C ILE A 572 34.30 73.78 41.97
N VAL A 573 33.09 73.21 41.93
CA VAL A 573 31.97 73.65 41.11
C VAL A 573 30.80 74.09 41.99
N HIS A 574 30.00 75.03 41.50
CA HIS A 574 28.81 75.51 42.20
C HIS A 574 27.57 74.90 41.54
N ILE A 575 26.87 74.01 42.24
CA ILE A 575 25.69 73.31 41.72
C ILE A 575 24.52 73.60 42.66
N ASN A 576 23.46 74.20 42.13
CA ASN A 576 22.21 74.53 42.85
C ASN A 576 22.42 75.30 44.17
N GLY A 577 23.41 76.19 44.22
CA GLY A 577 23.71 77.04 45.37
C GLY A 577 24.71 76.44 46.37
N ASN A 578 25.05 75.16 46.26
CA ASN A 578 26.09 74.53 47.08
C ASN A 578 27.41 74.42 46.29
N THR A 579 28.53 74.68 46.96
CA THR A 579 29.86 74.27 46.49
C THR A 579 30.00 72.76 46.60
N GLN A 580 30.48 72.12 45.53
CA GLN A 580 30.84 70.70 45.50
C GLN A 580 32.24 70.55 44.90
N GLU A 581 33.02 69.63 45.42
CA GLU A 581 34.35 69.30 44.93
C GLU A 581 34.25 68.05 44.04
N ILE A 582 34.70 68.17 42.79
CA ILE A 582 34.68 67.09 41.80
C ILE A 582 36.09 66.85 41.27
N VAL A 583 36.36 65.66 40.76
CA VAL A 583 37.66 65.34 40.14
C VAL A 583 37.85 66.16 38.86
N ASN A 584 39.06 66.65 38.63
CA ASN A 584 39.39 67.38 37.41
C ASN A 584 39.80 66.41 36.30
N GLU A 585 38.87 66.11 35.40
CA GLU A 585 39.07 65.26 34.21
C GLU A 585 40.13 65.81 33.23
N GLU A 586 40.54 67.08 33.37
CA GLU A 586 41.60 67.71 32.58
C GLU A 586 43.02 67.54 33.18
N ASP A 587 43.16 66.93 34.37
CA ASP A 587 44.46 66.69 35.02
C ASP A 587 45.38 65.82 34.16
N GLU A 588 46.64 66.25 34.02
CA GLU A 588 47.60 65.63 33.11
C GLU A 588 47.89 64.16 33.46
N LYS A 589 48.07 63.83 34.76
CA LYS A 589 48.28 62.45 35.18
C LYS A 589 47.02 61.60 34.89
N LEU A 590 45.82 62.13 35.18
CA LEU A 590 44.56 61.42 34.94
C LEU A 590 44.24 61.20 33.45
N ARG A 591 44.55 62.13 32.55
CA ARG A 591 44.38 61.93 31.10
C ARG A 591 45.36 60.89 30.58
N ASN A 592 46.64 60.99 30.95
CA ASN A 592 47.66 60.02 30.54
C ASN A 592 47.31 58.61 31.04
N LEU A 593 46.69 58.46 32.23
CA LEU A 593 46.19 57.19 32.74
C LEU A 593 45.11 56.55 31.83
N ILE A 594 44.19 57.35 31.27
CA ILE A 594 43.18 56.86 30.33
C ILE A 594 43.85 56.41 29.03
N GLU A 595 44.77 57.20 28.48
CA GLU A 595 45.47 56.88 27.23
C GLU A 595 46.39 55.65 27.38
N GLU A 596 47.15 55.56 28.47
CA GLU A 596 48.13 54.50 28.72
C GLU A 596 47.50 53.19 29.21
N LEU A 597 46.45 53.21 30.03
CA LEU A 597 45.89 52.01 30.68
C LEU A 597 44.37 51.80 30.54
N GLY A 598 43.61 52.84 30.16
CA GLY A 598 42.19 52.73 29.82
C GLY A 598 41.19 52.96 30.95
N ASP A 599 39.92 53.10 30.57
CA ASP A 599 38.82 53.59 31.42
C ASP A 599 38.62 52.81 32.73
N GLN A 600 38.84 51.49 32.73
CA GLN A 600 38.69 50.65 33.92
C GLN A 600 39.71 51.01 35.00
N VAL A 601 40.95 51.26 34.60
CA VAL A 601 42.05 51.62 35.49
C VAL A 601 41.87 53.05 36.01
N TYR A 602 41.48 53.97 35.11
CA TYR A 602 41.08 55.33 35.48
C TYR A 602 39.96 55.33 36.53
N ALA A 603 38.89 54.55 36.33
CA ALA A 603 37.77 54.47 37.26
C ALA A 603 38.18 53.93 38.64
N ALA A 604 39.09 52.94 38.69
CA ALA A 604 39.63 52.43 39.96
C ALA A 604 40.44 53.49 40.72
N VAL A 605 41.36 54.19 40.04
CA VAL A 605 42.18 55.25 40.64
C VAL A 605 41.32 56.44 41.09
N VAL A 606 40.34 56.88 40.29
CA VAL A 606 39.42 57.97 40.64
C VAL A 606 38.51 57.62 41.82
N THR A 607 38.12 56.34 41.96
CA THR A 607 37.34 55.87 43.11
C THR A 607 38.18 55.94 44.40
N ALA A 608 39.39 55.38 44.38
CA ALA A 608 40.32 55.45 45.50
C ALA A 608 40.68 56.90 45.87
N LEU A 609 40.89 57.79 44.89
CA LEU A 609 41.15 59.21 45.14
C LEU A 609 40.00 59.90 45.89
N LYS A 610 38.74 59.67 45.49
CA LYS A 610 37.55 60.23 46.15
C LYS A 610 37.43 59.74 47.59
N GLU A 611 37.62 58.44 47.80
CA GLU A 611 37.60 57.84 49.14
C GLU A 611 38.72 58.38 50.05
N MET A 612 39.91 58.59 49.52
CA MET A 612 41.01 59.21 50.26
C MET A 612 40.64 60.63 50.74
N ASN A 613 39.95 61.42 49.92
CA ASN A 613 39.54 62.78 50.28
C ASN A 613 38.34 62.84 51.24
N GLU A 614 37.42 61.87 51.19
CA GLU A 614 36.30 61.79 52.15
C GLU A 614 36.74 61.27 53.53
N TYR A 615 37.61 60.24 53.58
CA TYR A 615 37.94 59.54 54.83
C TYR A 615 39.27 59.96 55.47
N ASN A 616 40.23 60.51 54.71
CA ASN A 616 41.53 60.94 55.22
C ASN A 616 42.17 62.09 54.42
N PRO A 617 41.48 63.22 54.19
CA PRO A 617 41.93 64.28 53.28
C PRO A 617 43.33 64.81 53.61
N SER A 618 43.62 64.99 54.90
CA SER A 618 44.89 65.52 55.42
C SER A 618 45.99 64.48 55.60
N GLY A 619 45.65 63.20 55.83
CA GLY A 619 46.62 62.15 56.11
C GLY A 619 47.08 61.37 54.87
N ARG A 620 46.27 61.30 53.82
CA ARG A 620 46.60 60.68 52.52
C ARG A 620 47.05 59.21 52.58
N TYR A 621 46.78 58.52 53.69
CA TYR A 621 46.99 57.08 53.84
C TYR A 621 45.66 56.32 53.89
N VAL A 622 45.68 55.07 53.43
CA VAL A 622 44.51 54.18 53.37
C VAL A 622 43.93 53.95 54.78
N VAL A 623 42.64 54.25 54.98
CA VAL A 623 41.94 54.05 56.26
C VAL A 623 41.01 52.84 56.19
N SER A 624 41.11 51.94 57.17
CA SER A 624 40.19 50.82 57.30
C SER A 624 38.89 51.25 57.99
N GLU A 625 37.73 50.98 57.39
CA GLU A 625 36.42 51.29 57.97
C GLU A 625 35.47 50.09 57.94
N LEU A 626 34.55 50.09 58.91
CA LEU A 626 33.51 49.07 59.04
C LEU A 626 32.46 49.30 57.94
N TRP A 627 32.26 48.32 57.05
CA TRP A 627 31.47 48.49 55.83
C TRP A 627 30.34 47.47 55.72
N ASN A 628 29.15 47.91 55.32
CA ASN A 628 28.02 47.05 54.99
C ASN A 628 28.08 46.73 53.49
N LEU A 629 28.54 45.52 53.16
CA LEU A 629 28.75 45.04 51.79
C LEU A 629 27.44 44.84 51.00
N LYS A 630 26.28 44.90 51.67
CA LYS A 630 24.96 44.78 51.03
C LYS A 630 24.28 46.13 50.75
N GLU A 631 24.69 47.17 51.47
CA GLU A 631 24.12 48.53 51.36
C GLU A 631 25.16 49.57 50.91
N GLU A 632 26.36 49.10 50.55
CA GLU A 632 27.47 49.89 49.99
C GLU A 632 27.77 51.18 50.77
N ARG A 633 27.72 51.07 52.11
CA ARG A 633 27.91 52.20 53.03
C ARG A 633 28.67 51.83 54.31
N LYS A 634 29.12 52.85 55.01
CA LYS A 634 29.64 52.80 56.39
C LYS A 634 28.64 52.10 57.33
N ALA A 635 29.14 51.14 58.10
CA ALA A 635 28.36 50.39 59.08
C ALA A 635 28.35 51.08 60.45
N THR A 636 27.23 50.93 61.16
CA THR A 636 27.06 51.38 62.55
C THR A 636 27.53 50.30 63.55
N LEU A 637 27.97 50.72 64.74
CA LEU A 637 28.39 49.81 65.81
C LEU A 637 27.29 48.77 66.15
N LYS A 638 26.01 49.18 66.09
CA LYS A 638 24.85 48.31 66.33
C LYS A 638 24.71 47.20 65.26
N GLU A 639 24.95 47.50 63.99
CA GLU A 639 24.93 46.50 62.91
C GLU A 639 26.08 45.50 63.07
N VAL A 640 27.28 46.01 63.39
CA VAL A 640 28.49 45.22 63.58
C VAL A 640 28.37 44.26 64.78
N ILE A 641 27.92 44.75 65.94
CA ILE A 641 27.63 43.92 67.12
C ILE A 641 26.53 42.88 66.81
N SER A 642 25.47 43.27 66.11
CA SER A 642 24.39 42.36 65.70
C SER A 642 24.86 41.26 64.74
N TYR A 643 25.86 41.56 63.91
CA TYR A 643 26.51 40.61 63.01
C TYR A 643 27.42 39.64 63.76
N MET A 644 28.31 40.14 64.64
CA MET A 644 29.15 39.27 65.48
C MET A 644 28.32 38.31 66.34
N MET A 645 27.24 38.80 66.97
CA MET A 645 26.32 37.94 67.75
C MET A 645 25.65 36.83 66.92
N LYS A 646 25.41 37.06 65.62
CA LYS A 646 24.89 36.02 64.71
C LYS A 646 25.96 34.99 64.38
N ASN A 647 27.19 35.42 64.07
CA ASN A 647 28.30 34.50 63.78
C ASN A 647 28.66 33.63 64.99
N ILE A 648 28.72 34.21 66.19
CA ILE A 648 28.97 33.47 67.44
C ILE A 648 27.87 32.41 67.69
N LYS A 649 26.60 32.72 67.40
CA LYS A 649 25.52 31.73 67.46
C LYS A 649 25.66 30.63 66.40
N ALA A 650 26.02 30.98 65.17
CA ALA A 650 26.23 30.00 64.09
C ALA A 650 27.40 29.04 64.39
N LEU A 651 28.51 29.54 64.95
CA LEU A 651 29.66 28.74 65.37
C LEU A 651 29.31 27.79 66.53
N LYS A 652 28.44 28.21 67.46
CA LYS A 652 27.95 27.34 68.55
C LYS A 652 27.08 26.17 68.07
N HIS A 653 26.48 26.26 66.89
CA HIS A 653 25.76 25.15 66.23
C HIS A 653 26.64 24.34 65.25
N LYS A 654 27.96 24.56 65.23
CA LYS A 654 28.91 23.90 64.31
C LYS A 654 30.15 23.30 64.99
N ARG A 655 30.05 22.95 66.27
CA ARG A 655 30.91 21.90 66.86
C ARG A 655 30.17 20.56 66.74
N PRO A 656 30.89 19.45 66.49
CA PRO A 656 30.29 18.12 66.30
C PRO A 656 29.65 17.58 67.58
#